data_AF-A0AAD4X8W8-F1
#
_entry.id   AF-A0AAD4X8W8-F1
#
_cell.length_a   1.000
_cell.length_b   1.000
_cell.length_c   1.000
_cell.angle_alpha   90.00
_cell.angle_beta   90.00
_cell.angle_gamma   90.00
#
_symmetry.space_group_name_H-M   'P 1'
#
loop_
_entity.id
_entity.type
_entity.pdbx_description
1 polymer ?
#
loop_
_entity_poly.entity_id
_entity_poly.type
_entity_poly.pdbx_seq_one_letter_code
_entity_poly.pdbx_strand_id
1 'polypeptide(L)'
;MSNLFMQVEKHPHKNISISPSKVKLLIYFLCIFVVILIVFQIQLMAAPSSFTSSFSLFHQWDKLVNIDLYLNCSMELKSMAFRLRQSVTFLPLKDLRYAQTAHQGHTWFMSSMYDTHEEGEVQYQKFPSNSSKGRLLCVMGRDRHDGSWNSYALAFPDALPENATFFRGLTFVSYNHYNYGNIWHGLSAIVPFVSWHRRIGECSLPARWILYHWGELRRDMSVWLKTLLKASFNSEVHIETFDGLKNDEPACFEEAVVMRHNEGGMSRERRIEVYDLLRCKARVHCNVSLERTDLQIGLTMFMRTGARSFRNQSMVIEIFERECAEVEGCRIKVAYSNNLTFCEQVSLMSSTDILVSPHGAQLTNMFFMDKNSSVMEFFPKGWLKLAGVGQYVYHWIASWSGMKHQGAWRDPYPDPDQPECGFPEDDPRCMKIYKGAKIGYNETFFAEWATNVLNEVKKNKQDRSSNKIHLGNDNKLQQLHASGCACENNNPKMAQTHNLLPKPQKRSSTPTKPTRYMFRERLLFFLLGIVIAVVVFVAIASSSLSSRFTQSYVLVLKQSNSSELISSMTTKLRQSVTFLPLKDLRYSQTNQQGHTWFMSSMYDTHEEGEVQYQQFPSNASKGRLLCIMGRDGHDGSWNSYALTFPDALPENATFYPGLTFISNNHYNYGNIWHGLSALFPFVAWHRRVGKCSLPARWILFHWGELRREMSVWLETLLKASFNGQVHIETFDGLRNDEPACFEEAVVMRHNEGGMSRDRRIEAYDLLRCKARVYCNVPLERNDTQIGLTMFMRTGTRSFKNQSVVTQIFQRECVKAGGCKLQVADSGNLTFCEQVSLMSSTDILVSPHGAQLTNMFFMDKNSSVMEFYPKGWLKLAGIGQFVYKWIASWSGMKHQGAWRDPNPDSDLRKCEFPEDDRRCMTIYKDGKIGHNETYFTEWARNVLAGVKINKQDQSRNRILTGNKNKLQHLQASGCACG
;
A
#
# COMPACT_ATOMS: atom_id res chain seq x y z
N MET A 1 69.49 -34.25 29.29
CA MET A 1 69.78 -34.92 30.57
C MET A 1 68.61 -35.82 30.87
N SER A 2 68.68 -37.14 30.98
CA SER A 2 69.71 -38.16 30.81
C SER A 2 68.87 -39.45 30.73
N ASN A 3 69.03 -40.26 29.68
CA ASN A 3 69.50 -41.66 29.76
C ASN A 3 68.55 -42.64 30.52
N LEU A 4 68.25 -43.86 30.08
CA LEU A 4 68.88 -44.84 29.18
C LEU A 4 67.78 -45.93 28.92
N PHE A 5 67.56 -46.43 27.70
CA PHE A 5 67.93 -47.78 27.19
C PHE A 5 67.68 -48.97 28.16
N MET A 6 67.30 -50.20 27.77
CA MET A 6 67.46 -50.99 26.53
C MET A 6 66.58 -52.26 26.69
N GLN A 7 65.86 -52.68 25.63
CA GLN A 7 66.01 -53.95 24.86
C GLN A 7 65.62 -55.29 25.54
N VAL A 8 64.61 -56.02 25.01
CA VAL A 8 64.66 -57.16 24.03
C VAL A 8 64.94 -58.49 24.79
N GLU A 9 64.25 -59.65 24.65
CA GLU A 9 63.81 -60.42 23.48
C GLU A 9 62.89 -61.63 23.84
N LYS A 10 62.00 -61.99 22.88
CA LYS A 10 61.44 -63.30 22.41
C LYS A 10 61.10 -64.53 23.30
N HIS A 11 59.83 -64.97 23.10
CA HIS A 11 59.29 -66.32 22.77
C HIS A 11 59.36 -67.51 23.78
N PRO A 12 58.54 -68.59 23.62
CA PRO A 12 57.09 -68.66 23.38
C PRO A 12 56.36 -69.82 24.15
N HIS A 13 55.02 -69.83 24.02
CA HIS A 13 54.07 -70.99 24.08
C HIS A 13 53.97 -71.93 25.31
N LYS A 14 52.76 -72.00 25.92
CA LYS A 14 51.76 -73.07 25.63
C LYS A 14 50.48 -72.89 26.47
N ASN A 15 49.35 -73.20 25.83
CA ASN A 15 48.00 -73.22 26.39
C ASN A 15 47.77 -74.42 27.33
N ILE A 16 47.03 -74.21 28.42
CA ILE A 16 46.20 -75.23 29.08
C ILE A 16 44.85 -74.59 29.45
N SER A 17 43.76 -75.20 29.00
CA SER A 17 42.38 -74.86 29.36
C SER A 17 41.96 -75.58 30.63
N ILE A 18 41.17 -74.90 31.48
CA ILE A 18 40.41 -75.52 32.58
C ILE A 18 39.04 -74.84 32.63
N SER A 19 37.95 -75.62 32.58
CA SER A 19 36.58 -75.13 32.78
C SER A 19 36.20 -75.18 34.27
N PRO A 20 35.35 -74.27 34.80
CA PRO A 20 34.86 -74.36 36.18
C PRO A 20 33.47 -75.02 36.28
N SER A 21 33.33 -75.84 37.33
CA SER A 21 32.20 -76.73 37.63
C SER A 21 30.85 -76.06 38.00
N LYS A 22 29.77 -76.83 37.82
CA LYS A 22 28.33 -76.51 37.96
C LYS A 22 27.87 -75.94 39.32
N VAL A 23 28.68 -75.95 40.37
CA VAL A 23 28.30 -75.49 41.72
C VAL A 23 28.25 -73.95 41.82
N LYS A 24 29.08 -73.23 41.06
CA LYS A 24 29.09 -71.76 41.08
C LYS A 24 27.86 -71.16 40.39
N LEU A 25 27.36 -71.81 39.34
CA LEU A 25 26.18 -71.34 38.59
C LEU A 25 24.92 -71.35 39.47
N LEU A 26 24.77 -72.36 40.35
CA LEU A 26 23.62 -72.49 41.23
C LEU A 26 23.55 -71.36 42.27
N ILE A 27 24.69 -70.95 42.84
CA ILE A 27 24.78 -69.84 43.80
C ILE A 27 24.42 -68.52 43.11
N TYR A 28 24.85 -68.31 41.87
CA TYR A 28 24.50 -67.10 41.11
C TYR A 28 22.99 -67.04 40.78
N PHE A 29 22.36 -68.16 40.44
CA PHE A 29 20.91 -68.21 40.23
C PHE A 29 20.13 -67.89 41.51
N LEU A 30 20.60 -68.38 42.67
CA LEU A 30 19.96 -68.12 43.96
C LEU A 30 20.08 -66.63 44.36
N CYS A 31 21.24 -66.01 44.14
CA CYS A 31 21.42 -64.58 44.40
C CYS A 31 20.56 -63.71 43.48
N ILE A 32 20.46 -64.05 42.19
CA ILE A 32 19.60 -63.33 41.24
C ILE A 32 18.12 -63.48 41.63
N PHE A 33 17.70 -64.67 42.06
CA PHE A 33 16.33 -64.93 42.49
C PHE A 33 15.95 -64.14 43.76
N VAL A 34 16.87 -64.03 44.73
CA VAL A 34 16.65 -63.22 45.94
C VAL A 34 16.58 -61.72 45.60
N VAL A 35 17.41 -61.22 44.69
CA VAL A 35 17.35 -59.82 44.24
C VAL A 35 16.04 -59.54 43.51
N ILE A 36 15.56 -60.45 42.67
CA ILE A 36 14.26 -60.31 42.00
C ILE A 36 13.12 -60.30 43.02
N LEU A 37 13.15 -61.18 44.04
CA LEU A 37 12.15 -61.19 45.11
C LEU A 37 12.15 -59.90 45.94
N ILE A 38 13.30 -59.31 46.21
CA ILE A 38 13.41 -58.01 46.91
C ILE A 38 12.86 -56.87 46.04
N VAL A 39 13.18 -56.85 44.74
CA VAL A 39 12.61 -55.85 43.81
C VAL A 39 11.10 -56.01 43.67
N PHE A 40 10.59 -57.24 43.66
CA PHE A 40 9.15 -57.53 43.60
C PHE A 40 8.43 -57.13 44.90
N GLN A 41 9.04 -57.35 46.06
CA GLN A 41 8.53 -56.86 47.37
C GLN A 41 8.49 -55.32 47.41
N ILE A 42 9.51 -54.62 46.91
CA ILE A 42 9.53 -53.15 46.86
C ILE A 42 8.45 -52.61 45.90
N GLN A 43 8.19 -53.29 44.77
CA GLN A 43 7.11 -52.92 43.86
C GLN A 43 5.70 -53.23 44.42
N LEU A 44 5.53 -54.28 45.21
CA LEU A 44 4.27 -54.58 45.90
C LEU A 44 3.99 -53.63 47.07
N MET A 45 5.02 -53.07 47.72
CA MET A 45 4.86 -52.01 48.73
C MET A 45 4.59 -50.62 48.13
N ALA A 46 4.78 -50.45 46.81
CA ALA A 46 4.54 -49.19 46.09
C ALA A 46 3.17 -49.13 45.37
N ALA A 47 2.32 -50.17 45.51
CA ALA A 47 0.94 -50.14 45.03
C ALA A 47 0.01 -49.61 46.15
N PRO A 48 -0.70 -48.49 45.96
CA PRO A 48 -1.55 -47.94 47.01
C PRO A 48 -2.84 -48.75 47.12
N SER A 49 -2.93 -49.61 48.14
CA SER A 49 -4.22 -50.11 48.64
C SER A 49 -4.89 -49.01 49.46
N SER A 50 -6.08 -48.63 49.00
CA SER A 50 -7.05 -47.71 49.60
C SER A 50 -7.23 -47.87 51.11
N PHE A 51 -7.06 -46.77 51.88
CA PHE A 51 -7.90 -46.40 53.01
C PHE A 51 -7.77 -44.89 53.31
N THR A 52 -8.88 -44.33 53.78
CA THR A 52 -9.30 -42.92 53.84
C THR A 52 -8.59 -42.02 54.87
N SER A 53 -8.31 -40.77 54.49
CA SER A 53 -8.89 -39.53 55.05
C SER A 53 -7.94 -38.32 55.02
N SER A 54 -8.52 -37.15 54.76
CA SER A 54 -8.02 -35.78 54.99
C SER A 54 -6.89 -35.19 54.13
N PHE A 55 -6.96 -35.19 52.79
CA PHE A 55 -6.19 -34.23 51.96
C PHE A 55 -6.89 -33.98 50.59
N SER A 56 -8.16 -33.56 50.57
CA SER A 56 -8.87 -33.26 49.30
C SER A 56 -8.81 -31.79 48.85
N LEU A 57 -8.17 -30.89 49.59
CA LEU A 57 -8.11 -29.47 49.21
C LEU A 57 -6.91 -29.15 48.32
N PHE A 58 -5.68 -29.53 48.69
CA PHE A 58 -4.48 -29.09 47.94
C PHE A 58 -4.33 -29.70 46.54
N HIS A 59 -4.72 -30.97 46.32
CA HIS A 59 -4.59 -31.61 45.00
C HIS A 59 -5.62 -31.11 43.98
N GLN A 60 -6.74 -30.54 44.46
CA GLN A 60 -7.76 -29.94 43.63
C GLN A 60 -7.33 -28.53 43.19
N TRP A 61 -6.67 -27.77 44.07
CA TRP A 61 -6.08 -26.46 43.73
C TRP A 61 -4.92 -26.57 42.72
N ASP A 62 -4.00 -27.52 42.86
CA ASP A 62 -2.86 -27.65 41.94
C ASP A 62 -3.26 -28.13 40.52
N LYS A 63 -4.34 -28.92 40.45
CA LYS A 63 -4.92 -29.37 39.17
C LYS A 63 -5.75 -28.26 38.52
N LEU A 64 -6.46 -27.45 39.31
CA LEU A 64 -7.17 -26.26 38.84
C LEU A 64 -6.19 -25.19 38.33
N VAL A 65 -5.13 -24.88 39.08
CA VAL A 65 -4.11 -23.90 38.68
C VAL A 65 -3.37 -24.32 37.41
N ASN A 66 -3.01 -25.60 37.25
CA ASN A 66 -2.37 -26.10 36.02
C ASN A 66 -3.31 -26.11 34.80
N ILE A 67 -4.59 -26.44 35.01
CA ILE A 67 -5.59 -26.37 33.94
C ILE A 67 -5.84 -24.91 33.56
N ASP A 68 -5.98 -24.01 34.52
CA ASP A 68 -6.23 -22.58 34.30
C ASP A 68 -5.05 -21.88 33.60
N LEU A 69 -3.80 -22.17 33.97
CA LEU A 69 -2.62 -21.65 33.27
C LEU A 69 -2.52 -22.15 31.82
N TYR A 70 -2.81 -23.43 31.58
CA TYR A 70 -2.81 -24.00 30.23
C TYR A 70 -4.00 -23.50 29.38
N LEU A 71 -5.18 -23.38 29.97
CA LEU A 71 -6.35 -22.78 29.34
C LEU A 71 -6.09 -21.31 29.00
N ASN A 72 -5.54 -20.53 29.95
CA ASN A 72 -5.25 -19.12 29.75
C ASN A 72 -4.17 -18.91 28.67
N CYS A 73 -3.09 -19.68 28.68
CA CYS A 73 -2.07 -19.61 27.63
C CYS A 73 -2.65 -20.04 26.26
N SER A 74 -3.48 -21.08 26.21
CA SER A 74 -4.16 -21.49 24.97
C SER A 74 -5.14 -20.42 24.47
N MET A 75 -5.88 -19.77 25.36
CA MET A 75 -6.80 -18.68 25.04
C MET A 75 -6.04 -17.44 24.58
N GLU A 76 -4.92 -17.10 25.22
CA GLU A 76 -4.05 -15.99 24.84
C GLU A 76 -3.41 -16.21 23.47
N LEU A 77 -2.91 -17.40 23.18
CA LEU A 77 -2.39 -17.76 21.86
C LEU A 77 -3.47 -17.70 20.77
N LYS A 78 -4.67 -18.21 21.06
CA LYS A 78 -5.83 -18.07 20.15
C LYS A 78 -6.21 -16.61 19.93
N SER A 79 -6.18 -15.80 20.98
CA SER A 79 -6.41 -14.35 20.92
C SER A 79 -5.36 -13.65 20.07
N MET A 80 -4.08 -13.97 20.25
CA MET A 80 -2.97 -13.40 19.47
C MET A 80 -3.05 -13.80 17.99
N ALA A 81 -3.40 -15.05 17.70
CA ALA A 81 -3.62 -15.52 16.33
C ALA A 81 -4.80 -14.78 15.69
N PHE A 82 -5.91 -14.62 16.41
CA PHE A 82 -7.05 -13.83 15.96
C PHE A 82 -6.65 -12.37 15.70
N ARG A 83 -5.93 -11.73 16.62
CA ARG A 83 -5.41 -10.36 16.47
C ARG A 83 -4.54 -10.22 15.22
N LEU A 84 -3.65 -11.19 14.94
CA LEU A 84 -2.83 -11.20 13.72
C LEU A 84 -3.68 -11.23 12.46
N ARG A 85 -4.74 -12.05 12.42
CA ARG A 85 -5.69 -12.07 11.30
C ARG A 85 -6.37 -10.72 11.12
N GLN A 86 -6.76 -10.08 12.23
CA GLN A 86 -7.41 -8.76 12.21
C GLN A 86 -6.48 -7.61 11.80
N SER A 87 -5.16 -7.77 11.96
CA SER A 87 -4.17 -6.78 11.55
C SER A 87 -3.89 -6.76 10.05
N VAL A 88 -4.32 -7.77 9.29
CA VAL A 88 -4.06 -7.81 7.84
C VAL A 88 -4.79 -6.65 7.16
N THR A 89 -4.01 -5.76 6.55
CA THR A 89 -4.50 -4.53 5.91
C THR A 89 -4.17 -4.57 4.42
N PHE A 90 -5.17 -4.32 3.58
CA PHE A 90 -5.03 -4.35 2.13
C PHE A 90 -4.64 -2.97 1.58
N LEU A 91 -3.49 -2.92 0.91
CA LEU A 91 -2.99 -1.77 0.18
C LEU A 91 -3.45 -1.81 -1.28
N PRO A 92 -3.69 -0.67 -1.94
CA PRO A 92 -4.01 -0.66 -3.36
C PRO A 92 -2.86 -1.29 -4.16
N LEU A 93 -3.18 -2.16 -5.10
CA LEU A 93 -2.19 -2.70 -6.03
C LEU A 93 -1.65 -1.59 -6.89
N LYS A 94 -2.50 -0.72 -7.44
CA LYS A 94 -2.11 0.49 -8.18
C LYS A 94 -2.14 1.72 -7.26
N ASP A 95 -0.97 2.17 -6.82
CA ASP A 95 -0.79 3.38 -6.04
C ASP A 95 -0.76 4.63 -6.92
N LEU A 96 -1.87 5.39 -6.89
CA LEU A 96 -2.06 6.55 -7.74
C LEU A 96 -1.11 7.72 -7.44
N ARG A 97 -0.40 7.71 -6.31
CA ARG A 97 0.64 8.71 -6.00
C ARG A 97 1.79 8.67 -7.01
N TYR A 98 2.06 7.49 -7.56
CA TYR A 98 3.11 7.25 -8.54
C TYR A 98 2.58 7.20 -9.98
N ALA A 99 1.35 7.66 -10.26
CA ALA A 99 0.76 7.55 -11.59
C ALA A 99 1.57 8.25 -12.70
N GLN A 100 2.26 9.35 -12.37
CA GLN A 100 3.12 10.09 -13.31
C GLN A 100 4.52 9.48 -13.47
N THR A 101 4.94 8.62 -12.54
CA THR A 101 6.26 7.99 -12.48
C THR A 101 6.15 6.47 -12.44
N ALA A 102 5.10 5.90 -13.04
CA ALA A 102 4.72 4.49 -12.91
C ALA A 102 5.81 3.47 -13.30
N HIS A 103 6.83 3.91 -14.04
CA HIS A 103 7.96 3.13 -14.55
C HIS A 103 9.28 3.39 -13.82
N GLN A 104 9.33 4.32 -12.88
CA GLN A 104 10.57 4.77 -12.24
C GLN A 104 10.67 4.23 -10.82
N GLY A 105 11.83 3.69 -10.44
CA GLY A 105 12.13 3.24 -9.07
C GLY A 105 11.03 2.35 -8.49
N HIS A 106 10.39 2.82 -7.42
CA HIS A 106 9.18 2.22 -6.87
C HIS A 106 8.01 2.39 -7.82
N THR A 107 7.76 1.36 -8.64
CA THR A 107 6.59 1.35 -9.52
C THR A 107 5.31 1.58 -8.70
N TRP A 108 4.27 2.11 -9.33
CA TRP A 108 2.94 2.22 -8.70
C TRP A 108 2.35 0.87 -8.29
N PHE A 109 2.85 -0.26 -8.79
CA PHE A 109 2.28 -1.58 -8.55
C PHE A 109 2.91 -2.16 -7.30
N MET A 110 2.20 -2.35 -6.19
CA MET A 110 2.77 -2.78 -4.90
C MET A 110 3.88 -1.82 -4.36
N SER A 111 3.67 -0.51 -4.49
CA SER A 111 4.66 0.55 -4.21
C SER A 111 5.23 0.57 -2.78
N SER A 112 4.62 -0.11 -1.80
CA SER A 112 5.13 -0.14 -0.41
C SER A 112 6.25 -1.16 -0.19
N MET A 113 6.60 -1.94 -1.21
CA MET A 113 7.60 -3.00 -1.14
C MET A 113 8.74 -2.74 -2.14
N TYR A 114 9.97 -2.92 -1.65
CA TYR A 114 11.19 -2.86 -2.44
C TYR A 114 11.41 -4.19 -3.16
N ASP A 115 11.93 -4.14 -4.38
CA ASP A 115 12.41 -5.33 -5.07
C ASP A 115 13.76 -5.78 -4.50
N THR A 116 13.99 -7.09 -4.53
CA THR A 116 15.32 -7.66 -4.34
C THR A 116 16.15 -7.33 -5.57
N HIS A 117 17.31 -6.72 -5.37
CA HIS A 117 18.21 -6.32 -6.44
C HIS A 117 19.61 -6.89 -6.21
N GLU A 118 20.10 -7.62 -7.20
CA GLU A 118 21.48 -8.04 -7.34
C GLU A 118 22.01 -7.48 -8.67
N GLU A 119 23.25 -7.00 -8.68
CA GLU A 119 23.84 -6.39 -9.86
C GLU A 119 23.88 -7.37 -11.03
N GLY A 120 23.34 -6.95 -12.18
CA GLY A 120 23.29 -7.78 -13.38
C GLY A 120 22.20 -8.85 -13.40
N GLU A 121 21.36 -8.95 -12.36
CA GLU A 121 20.25 -9.91 -12.26
C GLU A 121 18.87 -9.25 -12.37
N VAL A 122 17.83 -10.09 -12.39
CA VAL A 122 16.43 -9.65 -12.39
C VAL A 122 16.02 -9.06 -11.05
N GLN A 123 15.15 -8.06 -11.12
CA GLN A 123 14.50 -7.48 -9.94
C GLN A 123 13.18 -8.21 -9.66
N TYR A 124 12.98 -8.66 -8.43
CA TYR A 124 11.81 -9.44 -8.04
C TYR A 124 11.45 -9.28 -6.57
N GLN A 125 10.22 -9.64 -6.21
CA GLN A 125 9.79 -9.81 -4.82
C GLN A 125 9.43 -11.28 -4.61
N LYS A 126 9.93 -11.89 -3.53
CA LYS A 126 9.60 -13.27 -3.14
C LYS A 126 8.82 -13.28 -1.84
N PHE A 127 7.80 -14.15 -1.77
CA PHE A 127 6.98 -14.38 -0.60
C PHE A 127 6.83 -15.89 -0.36
N PRO A 128 6.96 -16.38 0.88
CA PRO A 128 7.56 -15.68 2.02
C PRO A 128 9.07 -15.43 1.81
N SER A 129 9.61 -14.40 2.45
CA SER A 129 11.04 -14.07 2.44
C SER A 129 11.44 -13.27 3.68
N ASN A 130 12.73 -13.00 3.84
CA ASN A 130 13.22 -12.13 4.91
C ASN A 130 12.66 -10.70 4.79
N SER A 131 12.51 -10.16 3.57
CA SER A 131 11.93 -8.84 3.35
C SER A 131 10.44 -8.80 3.68
N SER A 132 9.70 -9.88 3.42
CA SER A 132 8.32 -10.03 3.87
C SER A 132 8.20 -10.45 5.33
N LYS A 133 9.31 -10.65 6.06
CA LYS A 133 9.34 -11.18 7.44
C LYS A 133 8.60 -12.50 7.60
N GLY A 134 8.71 -13.39 6.60
CA GLY A 134 8.05 -14.68 6.57
C GLY A 134 6.55 -14.64 6.22
N ARG A 135 6.02 -13.49 5.81
CA ARG A 135 4.60 -13.33 5.43
C ARG A 135 4.36 -13.73 3.97
N LEU A 136 3.19 -14.32 3.74
CA LEU A 136 2.64 -14.69 2.45
C LEU A 136 2.02 -13.48 1.75
N LEU A 137 2.00 -13.52 0.41
CA LEU A 137 1.27 -12.56 -0.40
C LEU A 137 -0.21 -12.96 -0.47
N CYS A 138 -1.09 -12.01 -0.19
CA CYS A 138 -2.52 -12.11 -0.43
C CYS A 138 -2.95 -11.02 -1.41
N VAL A 139 -3.86 -11.33 -2.33
CA VAL A 139 -4.46 -10.38 -3.27
C VAL A 139 -5.98 -10.41 -3.13
N MET A 140 -6.62 -9.27 -3.36
CA MET A 140 -8.07 -9.11 -3.28
C MET A 140 -8.54 -8.10 -4.34
N GLY A 141 -9.72 -8.31 -4.90
CA GLY A 141 -10.22 -7.56 -6.05
C GLY A 141 -9.88 -8.23 -7.39
N ARG A 142 -10.71 -7.97 -8.40
CA ARG A 142 -10.67 -8.62 -9.73
C ARG A 142 -10.95 -7.65 -10.87
N ASP A 143 -10.82 -6.37 -10.60
CA ASP A 143 -11.13 -5.32 -11.55
C ASP A 143 -10.23 -5.43 -12.79
N ARG A 144 -10.85 -5.34 -13.96
CA ARG A 144 -10.20 -5.51 -15.27
C ARG A 144 -10.13 -4.21 -16.08
N HIS A 145 -10.59 -3.12 -15.50
CA HIS A 145 -10.74 -1.80 -16.13
C HIS A 145 -10.06 -0.70 -15.33
N ASP A 146 -10.03 -0.81 -14.01
CA ASP A 146 -9.33 0.11 -13.12
C ASP A 146 -8.58 -0.65 -12.01
N GLY A 147 -7.27 -0.77 -12.20
CA GLY A 147 -6.37 -1.47 -11.29
C GLY A 147 -6.27 -0.88 -9.88
N SER A 148 -6.81 0.32 -9.63
CA SER A 148 -6.85 0.91 -8.28
C SER A 148 -7.86 0.22 -7.35
N TRP A 149 -8.79 -0.57 -7.91
CA TRP A 149 -9.75 -1.39 -7.17
C TRP A 149 -9.23 -2.79 -6.84
N ASN A 150 -8.04 -3.14 -7.30
CA ASN A 150 -7.33 -4.34 -6.87
C ASN A 150 -6.37 -3.99 -5.73
N SER A 151 -6.13 -4.93 -4.83
CA SER A 151 -5.38 -4.71 -3.60
C SER A 151 -4.56 -5.93 -3.20
N TYR A 152 -3.57 -5.72 -2.33
CA TYR A 152 -2.71 -6.76 -1.81
C TYR A 152 -2.43 -6.56 -0.32
N ALA A 153 -2.09 -7.64 0.37
CA ALA A 153 -1.70 -7.62 1.76
C ALA A 153 -0.63 -8.68 2.03
N LEU A 154 0.03 -8.55 3.19
CA LEU A 154 0.95 -9.56 3.70
C LEU A 154 0.38 -10.19 4.97
N ALA A 155 0.29 -11.51 5.01
CA ALA A 155 -0.26 -12.25 6.15
C ALA A 155 0.69 -13.37 6.59
N PHE A 156 0.74 -13.66 7.89
CA PHE A 156 1.51 -14.81 8.36
C PHE A 156 0.78 -16.13 7.99
N PRO A 157 1.51 -17.21 7.66
CA PRO A 157 0.90 -18.49 7.27
C PRO A 157 -0.10 -19.06 8.30
N ASP A 158 0.14 -18.83 9.58
CA ASP A 158 -0.70 -19.26 10.71
C ASP A 158 -1.86 -18.30 11.01
N ALA A 159 -1.92 -17.14 10.35
CA ALA A 159 -2.89 -16.08 10.59
C ALA A 159 -3.34 -15.39 9.28
N LEU A 160 -3.85 -16.18 8.34
CA LEU A 160 -4.50 -15.67 7.12
C LEU A 160 -5.79 -14.90 7.42
N PRO A 161 -6.20 -13.94 6.57
CA PRO A 161 -7.48 -13.25 6.69
C PRO A 161 -8.66 -14.23 6.79
N GLU A 162 -9.73 -13.80 7.45
CA GLU A 162 -10.98 -14.57 7.48
C GLU A 162 -11.51 -14.77 6.06
N ASN A 163 -12.01 -15.98 5.78
CA ASN A 163 -12.49 -16.39 4.46
C ASN A 163 -11.44 -16.36 3.33
N ALA A 164 -10.15 -16.25 3.63
CA ALA A 164 -9.12 -16.32 2.61
C ALA A 164 -9.04 -17.72 1.98
N THR A 165 -8.98 -17.76 0.65
CA THR A 165 -8.66 -18.99 -0.09
C THR A 165 -7.15 -19.14 -0.19
N PHE A 166 -6.63 -20.29 0.27
CA PHE A 166 -5.19 -20.59 0.27
C PHE A 166 -4.79 -21.44 -0.94
N PHE A 167 -3.90 -20.90 -1.76
CA PHE A 167 -3.40 -21.52 -2.98
C PHE A 167 -2.00 -22.10 -2.79
N ARG A 168 -1.87 -23.42 -2.90
CA ARG A 168 -0.59 -24.16 -2.75
C ARG A 168 0.31 -24.05 -3.98
N GLY A 169 1.61 -24.19 -3.79
CA GLY A 169 2.63 -24.14 -4.83
C GLY A 169 3.00 -22.73 -5.29
N LEU A 170 4.09 -22.65 -6.05
CA LEU A 170 4.69 -21.42 -6.54
C LEU A 170 3.75 -20.65 -7.49
N THR A 171 3.52 -19.38 -7.19
CA THR A 171 2.69 -18.48 -7.99
C THR A 171 3.56 -17.39 -8.62
N PHE A 172 3.51 -17.23 -9.94
CA PHE A 172 4.15 -16.11 -10.61
C PHE A 172 3.16 -14.96 -10.82
N VAL A 173 3.52 -13.76 -10.36
CA VAL A 173 2.70 -12.55 -10.49
C VAL A 173 3.43 -11.57 -11.39
N SER A 174 2.97 -11.45 -12.63
CA SER A 174 3.55 -10.54 -13.62
C SER A 174 2.73 -9.24 -13.64
N TYR A 175 3.39 -8.12 -13.37
CA TYR A 175 2.89 -6.79 -13.66
C TYR A 175 3.62 -6.22 -14.86
N ASN A 176 2.88 -5.74 -15.85
CA ASN A 176 3.42 -5.09 -17.03
C ASN A 176 2.69 -3.78 -17.32
N HIS A 177 3.40 -2.79 -17.85
CA HIS A 177 2.78 -1.57 -18.37
C HIS A 177 2.23 -1.76 -19.78
N TYR A 178 2.60 -2.83 -20.46
CA TYR A 178 2.09 -3.16 -21.78
C TYR A 178 1.16 -4.38 -21.75
N ASN A 179 0.27 -4.48 -22.74
CA ASN A 179 -0.64 -5.61 -22.88
C ASN A 179 0.09 -6.90 -23.32
N TYR A 180 -0.19 -8.02 -22.64
CA TYR A 180 0.30 -9.37 -22.94
C TYR A 180 -0.20 -9.97 -24.28
N GLY A 181 -1.17 -9.34 -24.94
CA GLY A 181 -1.62 -9.74 -26.28
C GLY A 181 -0.61 -9.45 -27.38
N ASN A 182 0.25 -8.45 -27.20
CA ASN A 182 1.37 -8.19 -28.13
C ASN A 182 2.56 -9.06 -27.75
N ILE A 183 3.11 -9.81 -28.72
CA ILE A 183 4.14 -10.82 -28.43
C ILE A 183 5.44 -10.23 -27.88
N TRP A 184 5.88 -9.06 -28.35
CA TRP A 184 7.05 -8.38 -27.80
C TRP A 184 6.80 -7.90 -26.36
N HIS A 185 5.66 -7.23 -26.15
CA HIS A 185 5.30 -6.69 -24.84
C HIS A 185 5.18 -7.77 -23.77
N GLY A 186 4.58 -8.91 -24.11
CA GLY A 186 4.49 -10.02 -23.18
C GLY A 186 5.82 -10.76 -23.03
N LEU A 187 6.63 -10.89 -24.09
CA LEU A 187 7.97 -11.48 -24.01
C LEU A 187 8.83 -10.74 -22.98
N SER A 188 8.91 -9.42 -23.07
CA SER A 188 9.73 -8.61 -22.17
C SER A 188 9.29 -8.67 -20.70
N ALA A 189 8.02 -9.03 -20.44
CA ALA A 189 7.50 -9.26 -19.09
C ALA A 189 7.74 -10.69 -18.56
N ILE A 190 7.93 -11.68 -19.43
CA ILE A 190 8.17 -13.08 -19.03
C ILE A 190 9.65 -13.47 -18.99
N VAL A 191 10.52 -12.82 -19.77
CA VAL A 191 11.97 -13.09 -19.79
C VAL A 191 12.57 -13.01 -18.38
N PRO A 192 12.20 -12.01 -17.54
CA PRO A 192 12.66 -11.97 -16.17
C PRO A 192 12.34 -13.24 -15.35
N PHE A 193 11.15 -13.84 -15.53
CA PHE A 193 10.77 -15.08 -14.84
C PHE A 193 11.61 -16.27 -15.27
N VAL A 194 11.96 -16.35 -16.55
CA VAL A 194 12.83 -17.43 -17.07
C VAL A 194 14.25 -17.27 -16.54
N SER A 195 14.75 -16.03 -16.42
CA SER A 195 16.01 -15.75 -15.74
C SER A 195 15.98 -16.23 -14.29
N TRP A 196 14.96 -15.81 -13.53
CA TRP A 196 14.80 -16.20 -12.13
C TRP A 196 14.73 -17.71 -11.99
N HIS A 197 13.87 -18.39 -12.75
CA HIS A 197 13.72 -19.84 -12.77
C HIS A 197 15.05 -20.56 -12.95
N ARG A 198 15.89 -20.11 -13.90
CA ARG A 198 17.15 -20.77 -14.22
C ARG A 198 18.17 -20.72 -13.08
N ARG A 199 18.27 -19.62 -12.34
CA ARG A 199 19.38 -19.37 -11.40
C ARG A 199 18.93 -19.30 -9.94
N ILE A 200 17.88 -18.53 -9.67
CA ILE A 200 17.43 -18.21 -8.31
C ILE A 200 16.35 -19.19 -7.87
N GLY A 201 15.46 -19.55 -8.78
CA GLY A 201 14.36 -20.48 -8.55
C GLY A 201 14.79 -21.94 -8.55
N GLU A 202 16.06 -22.26 -8.81
CA GLU A 202 16.57 -23.64 -8.87
C GLU A 202 15.67 -24.55 -9.73
N CYS A 203 15.21 -24.01 -10.86
CA CYS A 203 14.35 -24.70 -11.82
C CYS A 203 12.94 -25.04 -11.31
N SER A 204 12.48 -24.32 -10.29
CA SER A 204 11.11 -24.42 -9.76
C SER A 204 10.08 -24.04 -10.82
N LEU A 205 9.02 -24.85 -10.91
CA LEU A 205 7.91 -24.64 -11.85
C LEU A 205 6.76 -23.89 -11.16
N PRO A 206 6.16 -22.89 -11.81
CA PRO A 206 4.98 -22.24 -11.26
C PRO A 206 3.76 -23.16 -11.38
N ALA A 207 2.99 -23.27 -10.31
CA ALA A 207 1.66 -23.89 -10.33
C ALA A 207 0.64 -23.01 -11.06
N ARG A 208 0.84 -21.69 -11.07
CA ARG A 208 -0.05 -20.71 -11.70
C ARG A 208 0.63 -19.37 -11.98
N TRP A 209 0.03 -18.62 -12.89
CA TRP A 209 0.39 -17.25 -13.26
C TRP A 209 -0.75 -16.30 -12.98
N ILE A 210 -0.45 -15.11 -12.46
CA ILE A 210 -1.39 -14.00 -12.33
C ILE A 210 -0.84 -12.85 -13.14
N LEU A 211 -1.67 -12.27 -13.99
CA LEU A 211 -1.28 -11.23 -14.93
C LEU A 211 -1.97 -9.93 -14.61
N TYR A 212 -1.20 -8.87 -14.39
CA TYR A 212 -1.68 -7.51 -14.24
C TYR A 212 -1.14 -6.62 -15.34
N HIS A 213 -2.00 -5.79 -15.92
CA HIS A 213 -1.60 -4.69 -16.79
C HIS A 213 -2.26 -3.40 -16.31
N TRP A 214 -1.45 -2.42 -15.89
CA TRP A 214 -1.87 -1.21 -15.15
C TRP A 214 -2.60 -1.50 -13.83
N GLY A 215 -2.24 -2.62 -13.18
CA GLY A 215 -2.90 -3.12 -11.98
C GLY A 215 -4.25 -3.82 -12.25
N GLU A 216 -4.72 -3.85 -13.49
CA GLU A 216 -5.96 -4.53 -13.89
C GLU A 216 -5.68 -6.01 -14.17
N LEU A 217 -6.54 -6.89 -13.67
CA LEU A 217 -6.41 -8.33 -13.83
C LEU A 217 -6.64 -8.75 -15.28
N ARG A 218 -5.73 -9.57 -15.83
CA ARG A 218 -5.81 -10.11 -17.19
C ARG A 218 -6.10 -11.59 -17.18
N ARG A 219 -6.99 -11.99 -18.08
CA ARG A 219 -7.41 -13.39 -18.26
C ARG A 219 -6.47 -14.18 -19.16
N ASP A 220 -5.72 -13.48 -19.99
CA ASP A 220 -4.98 -14.14 -21.04
C ASP A 220 -3.72 -13.37 -21.50
N MET A 221 -2.85 -14.10 -22.19
CA MET A 221 -1.72 -13.62 -22.99
C MET A 221 -1.82 -14.19 -24.42
N SER A 222 -1.00 -13.71 -25.34
CA SER A 222 -1.00 -14.25 -26.71
C SER A 222 -0.73 -15.76 -26.75
N VAL A 223 -1.36 -16.47 -27.69
CA VAL A 223 -1.16 -17.92 -27.90
C VAL A 223 0.31 -18.24 -28.14
N TRP A 224 1.01 -17.40 -28.90
CA TRP A 224 2.44 -17.54 -29.17
C TRP A 224 3.27 -17.54 -27.87
N LEU A 225 2.97 -16.65 -26.91
CA LEU A 225 3.64 -16.61 -25.62
C LEU A 225 3.32 -17.81 -24.73
N LYS A 226 2.06 -18.27 -24.73
CA LYS A 226 1.69 -19.52 -24.02
C LYS A 226 2.51 -20.70 -24.51
N THR A 227 2.65 -20.86 -25.83
CA THR A 227 3.45 -21.93 -26.43
C THR A 227 4.93 -21.81 -26.05
N LEU A 228 5.49 -20.60 -26.06
CA LEU A 228 6.86 -20.36 -25.62
C LEU A 228 7.07 -20.73 -24.13
N LEU A 229 6.15 -20.32 -23.26
CA LEU A 229 6.20 -20.64 -21.83
C LEU A 229 6.05 -22.15 -21.60
N LYS A 230 5.12 -22.80 -22.30
CA LYS A 230 4.96 -24.26 -22.27
C LYS A 230 6.26 -24.97 -22.67
N ALA A 231 6.92 -24.51 -23.72
CA ALA A 231 8.23 -25.03 -24.13
C ALA A 231 9.30 -24.79 -23.06
N SER A 232 9.33 -23.58 -22.47
CA SER A 232 10.36 -23.15 -21.53
C SER A 232 10.30 -23.87 -20.19
N PHE A 233 9.10 -24.04 -19.65
CA PHE A 233 8.83 -24.65 -18.34
C PHE A 233 8.41 -26.12 -18.41
N ASN A 234 8.22 -26.67 -19.62
CA ASN A 234 7.73 -28.03 -19.83
C ASN A 234 6.42 -28.35 -19.06
N SER A 235 5.52 -27.36 -18.97
CA SER A 235 4.26 -27.43 -18.24
C SER A 235 3.21 -26.58 -18.94
N GLU A 236 1.93 -26.95 -18.80
CA GLU A 236 0.83 -26.09 -19.23
C GLU A 236 0.81 -24.78 -18.43
N VAL A 237 0.41 -23.70 -19.10
CA VAL A 237 0.35 -22.35 -18.51
C VAL A 237 -1.05 -22.11 -17.96
N HIS A 238 -1.19 -22.19 -16.64
CA HIS A 238 -2.43 -21.85 -15.95
C HIS A 238 -2.45 -20.37 -15.55
N ILE A 239 -3.39 -19.59 -16.09
CA ILE A 239 -3.60 -18.18 -15.73
C ILE A 239 -4.75 -18.10 -14.73
N GLU A 240 -4.44 -17.70 -13.50
CA GLU A 240 -5.39 -17.56 -12.41
C GLU A 240 -6.15 -16.23 -12.52
N THR A 241 -7.47 -16.32 -12.61
CA THR A 241 -8.42 -15.21 -12.70
C THR A 241 -9.29 -15.09 -11.46
N PHE A 242 -9.09 -16.00 -10.50
CA PHE A 242 -9.84 -16.18 -9.26
C PHE A 242 -11.30 -16.53 -9.47
N ASP A 243 -11.71 -16.96 -10.67
CA ASP A 243 -13.11 -17.26 -10.99
C ASP A 243 -13.71 -18.21 -9.93
N GLY A 244 -14.81 -17.80 -9.27
CA GLY A 244 -15.44 -18.54 -8.18
C GLY A 244 -15.37 -17.91 -6.79
N LEU A 245 -14.36 -17.08 -6.48
CA LEU A 245 -14.38 -16.31 -5.21
C LEU A 245 -15.18 -15.00 -5.34
N LYS A 246 -15.53 -14.40 -4.20
CA LYS A 246 -16.17 -13.07 -4.21
C LYS A 246 -15.13 -11.95 -4.41
N ASN A 247 -15.59 -10.72 -4.67
CA ASN A 247 -14.69 -9.57 -4.86
C ASN A 247 -13.95 -9.19 -3.57
N ASP A 248 -14.58 -9.42 -2.42
CA ASP A 248 -14.10 -9.17 -1.06
C ASP A 248 -13.38 -10.38 -0.45
N GLU A 249 -13.23 -11.47 -1.20
CA GLU A 249 -12.55 -12.68 -0.72
C GLU A 249 -11.06 -12.67 -1.10
N PRO A 250 -10.13 -12.73 -0.12
CA PRO A 250 -8.71 -12.75 -0.41
C PRO A 250 -8.21 -14.09 -0.95
N ALA A 251 -7.31 -14.04 -1.93
CA ALA A 251 -6.51 -15.18 -2.39
C ALA A 251 -5.09 -15.05 -1.83
N CYS A 252 -4.65 -16.01 -1.00
CA CYS A 252 -3.32 -16.04 -0.41
C CYS A 252 -2.49 -17.19 -0.97
N PHE A 253 -1.20 -16.96 -1.23
CA PHE A 253 -0.34 -17.93 -1.91
C PHE A 253 0.71 -18.52 -0.96
N GLU A 254 0.91 -19.83 -1.01
CA GLU A 254 1.98 -20.53 -0.29
C GLU A 254 3.35 -19.96 -0.63
N GLU A 255 3.60 -19.75 -1.92
CA GLU A 255 4.77 -19.06 -2.44
C GLU A 255 4.39 -18.16 -3.61
N ALA A 256 4.99 -16.97 -3.68
CA ALA A 256 4.81 -16.05 -4.79
C ALA A 256 6.11 -15.36 -5.20
N VAL A 257 6.31 -15.20 -6.50
CA VAL A 257 7.34 -14.35 -7.09
C VAL A 257 6.66 -13.28 -7.93
N VAL A 258 6.88 -12.02 -7.58
CA VAL A 258 6.33 -10.86 -8.27
C VAL A 258 7.43 -10.20 -9.10
N MET A 259 7.13 -9.91 -10.36
CA MET A 259 8.00 -9.09 -11.21
C MET A 259 7.20 -7.93 -11.78
N ARG A 260 7.78 -6.74 -11.62
CA ARG A 260 7.16 -5.46 -11.98
C ARG A 260 7.99 -4.66 -12.98
N HIS A 261 9.18 -5.17 -13.27
CA HIS A 261 10.14 -4.61 -14.19
C HIS A 261 10.38 -5.64 -15.30
N ASN A 262 10.59 -5.11 -16.51
CA ASN A 262 11.05 -5.93 -17.63
C ASN A 262 12.54 -6.27 -17.43
N GLU A 263 13.30 -6.45 -18.51
CA GLU A 263 14.71 -6.84 -18.47
C GLU A 263 15.68 -5.71 -18.01
N GLY A 264 15.16 -4.57 -17.54
CA GLY A 264 15.94 -3.41 -17.09
C GLY A 264 16.57 -3.66 -15.71
N GLY A 265 17.78 -4.21 -15.70
CA GLY A 265 18.51 -4.61 -14.50
C GLY A 265 19.46 -5.78 -14.77
N MET A 266 19.09 -6.63 -15.73
CA MET A 266 19.91 -7.74 -16.19
C MET A 266 21.15 -7.27 -16.94
N SER A 267 22.29 -7.92 -16.72
CA SER A 267 23.49 -7.74 -17.53
C SER A 267 23.27 -8.28 -18.95
N ARG A 268 24.15 -7.89 -19.88
CA ARG A 268 24.07 -8.38 -21.27
C ARG A 268 24.27 -9.89 -21.31
N GLU A 269 25.24 -10.38 -20.56
CA GLU A 269 25.58 -11.80 -20.43
C GLU A 269 24.36 -12.59 -19.94
N ARG A 270 23.67 -12.04 -18.92
CA ARG A 270 22.49 -12.66 -18.35
C ARG A 270 21.32 -12.73 -19.33
N ARG A 271 21.11 -11.69 -20.14
CA ARG A 271 20.09 -11.73 -21.20
C ARG A 271 20.42 -12.79 -22.25
N ILE A 272 21.68 -12.86 -22.70
CA ILE A 272 22.13 -13.86 -23.69
C ILE A 272 21.87 -15.28 -23.18
N GLU A 273 22.23 -15.55 -21.93
CA GLU A 273 21.96 -16.80 -21.26
C GLU A 273 20.48 -17.20 -21.27
N VAL A 274 19.58 -16.25 -21.02
CA VAL A 274 18.14 -16.52 -20.95
C VAL A 274 17.57 -16.75 -22.34
N TYR A 275 17.96 -15.94 -23.33
CA TYR A 275 17.56 -16.14 -24.71
C TYR A 275 18.11 -17.45 -25.30
N ASP A 276 19.30 -17.90 -24.87
CA ASP A 276 19.82 -19.23 -25.21
C ASP A 276 18.95 -20.35 -24.67
N LEU A 277 18.53 -20.25 -23.41
CA LEU A 277 17.64 -21.23 -22.80
C LEU A 277 16.29 -21.26 -23.53
N LEU A 278 15.68 -20.10 -23.76
CA LEU A 278 14.42 -19.97 -24.51
C LEU A 278 14.54 -20.60 -25.91
N ARG A 279 15.62 -20.28 -26.63
CA ARG A 279 15.90 -20.84 -27.95
C ARG A 279 16.03 -22.34 -27.90
N CYS A 280 16.83 -22.88 -26.98
CA CYS A 280 16.99 -24.33 -26.90
C CYS A 280 15.66 -25.02 -26.55
N LYS A 281 14.96 -24.56 -25.51
CA LYS A 281 13.69 -25.14 -25.08
C LYS A 281 12.66 -25.14 -26.20
N ALA A 282 12.58 -24.06 -26.98
CA ALA A 282 11.72 -23.99 -28.16
C ALA A 282 12.12 -25.01 -29.24
N ARG A 283 13.41 -25.19 -29.53
CA ARG A 283 13.89 -26.19 -30.50
C ARG A 283 13.56 -27.61 -30.06
N VAL A 284 13.79 -27.93 -28.79
CA VAL A 284 13.46 -29.25 -28.21
C VAL A 284 11.95 -29.49 -28.29
N HIS A 285 11.13 -28.51 -27.90
CA HIS A 285 9.67 -28.61 -27.97
C HIS A 285 9.16 -28.85 -29.39
N CYS A 286 9.83 -28.27 -30.38
CA CYS A 286 9.46 -28.35 -31.80
C CYS A 286 10.21 -29.43 -32.59
N ASN A 287 10.97 -30.32 -31.93
CA ASN A 287 11.78 -31.36 -32.57
C ASN A 287 12.73 -30.84 -33.67
N VAL A 288 13.30 -29.65 -33.46
CA VAL A 288 14.28 -29.05 -34.36
C VAL A 288 15.68 -29.43 -33.93
N SER A 289 16.52 -29.87 -34.88
CA SER A 289 17.92 -30.24 -34.61
C SER A 289 18.69 -29.12 -33.89
N LEU A 290 19.44 -29.50 -32.86
CA LEU A 290 20.36 -28.60 -32.15
C LEU A 290 21.72 -28.47 -32.86
N GLU A 291 22.05 -29.42 -33.74
CA GLU A 291 23.26 -29.41 -34.55
C GLU A 291 22.94 -28.86 -35.94
N ARG A 292 23.78 -27.92 -36.40
CA ARG A 292 23.65 -27.29 -37.71
C ARG A 292 24.86 -27.61 -38.57
N THR A 293 24.64 -27.91 -39.84
CA THR A 293 25.71 -28.05 -40.83
C THR A 293 26.26 -26.67 -41.19
N ASP A 294 27.52 -26.40 -40.83
CA ASP A 294 28.14 -25.06 -40.82
C ASP A 294 28.43 -24.43 -42.20
N LEU A 295 28.14 -25.12 -43.31
CA LEU A 295 28.62 -24.72 -44.65
C LEU A 295 27.65 -23.84 -45.48
N GLN A 296 26.35 -23.82 -45.19
CA GLN A 296 25.37 -23.04 -45.98
C GLN A 296 24.96 -21.74 -45.28
N ILE A 297 24.75 -20.67 -46.06
CA ILE A 297 24.25 -19.37 -45.59
C ILE A 297 22.75 -19.31 -45.85
N GLY A 298 21.94 -19.27 -44.79
CA GLY A 298 20.49 -19.09 -44.91
C GLY A 298 20.10 -17.62 -44.84
N LEU A 299 19.62 -17.05 -45.95
CA LEU A 299 19.00 -15.73 -45.97
C LEU A 299 17.48 -15.91 -45.92
N THR A 300 16.81 -15.20 -45.00
CA THR A 300 15.34 -15.26 -44.87
C THR A 300 14.76 -13.87 -44.97
N MET A 301 13.87 -13.68 -45.92
CA MET A 301 13.01 -12.51 -46.02
C MET A 301 11.70 -12.79 -45.29
N PHE A 302 11.53 -12.17 -44.12
CA PHE A 302 10.36 -12.36 -43.28
C PHE A 302 9.35 -11.23 -43.51
N MET A 303 8.45 -11.50 -44.44
CA MET A 303 7.53 -10.55 -45.03
C MET A 303 6.23 -10.42 -44.23
N ARG A 304 5.49 -9.37 -44.58
CA ARG A 304 4.24 -8.96 -43.91
C ARG A 304 3.21 -8.56 -44.94
N THR A 305 1.95 -8.64 -44.56
CA THR A 305 0.83 -8.09 -45.30
C THR A 305 0.30 -6.82 -44.63
N GLY A 306 -0.23 -5.89 -45.43
CA GLY A 306 -0.85 -4.66 -44.93
C GLY A 306 0.16 -3.63 -44.39
N ALA A 307 -0.12 -3.09 -43.21
CA ALA A 307 0.66 -2.00 -42.63
C ALA A 307 2.15 -2.36 -42.45
N ARG A 308 3.06 -1.48 -42.91
CA ARG A 308 4.53 -1.66 -42.93
C ARG A 308 5.02 -2.78 -43.85
N SER A 309 4.20 -3.30 -44.74
CA SER A 309 4.69 -4.17 -45.82
C SER A 309 5.46 -3.35 -46.86
N PHE A 310 6.27 -3.98 -47.72
CA PHE A 310 6.82 -3.26 -48.87
C PHE A 310 5.71 -2.94 -49.89
N ARG A 311 5.86 -1.81 -50.60
CA ARG A 311 5.01 -1.37 -51.71
C ARG A 311 5.17 -2.29 -52.92
N ASN A 312 6.41 -2.58 -53.29
CA ASN A 312 6.76 -3.53 -54.35
C ASN A 312 7.54 -4.71 -53.76
N GLN A 313 6.82 -5.71 -53.25
CA GLN A 313 7.45 -6.87 -52.59
C GLN A 313 8.26 -7.71 -53.58
N SER A 314 7.75 -7.94 -54.78
CA SER A 314 8.41 -8.78 -55.79
C SER A 314 9.79 -8.24 -56.16
N MET A 315 9.92 -6.92 -56.37
CA MET A 315 11.21 -6.31 -56.67
C MET A 315 12.20 -6.42 -55.50
N VAL A 316 11.74 -6.20 -54.27
CA VAL A 316 12.62 -6.36 -53.09
C VAL A 316 13.09 -7.82 -52.98
N ILE A 317 12.23 -8.79 -53.25
CA ILE A 317 12.60 -10.22 -53.27
C ILE A 317 13.66 -10.47 -54.35
N GLU A 318 13.42 -10.02 -55.59
CA GLU A 318 14.34 -10.21 -56.71
C GLU A 318 15.74 -9.64 -56.44
N ILE A 319 15.84 -8.48 -55.78
CA ILE A 319 17.14 -7.90 -55.38
C ILE A 319 17.89 -8.87 -54.46
N PHE A 320 17.26 -9.30 -53.36
CA PHE A 320 17.93 -10.19 -52.40
C PHE A 320 18.18 -11.61 -52.95
N GLU A 321 17.34 -12.10 -53.87
CA GLU A 321 17.57 -13.36 -54.59
C GLU A 321 18.81 -13.26 -55.48
N ARG A 322 18.94 -12.17 -56.24
CA ARG A 322 20.10 -11.88 -57.09
C ARG A 322 21.39 -11.81 -56.28
N GLU A 323 21.45 -10.99 -55.23
CA GLU A 323 22.67 -10.85 -54.43
C GLU A 323 23.03 -12.15 -53.67
N CYS A 324 22.04 -12.93 -53.23
CA CYS A 324 22.30 -14.25 -52.62
C CYS A 324 22.89 -15.23 -53.63
N ALA A 325 22.45 -15.21 -54.89
CA ALA A 325 22.96 -16.11 -55.94
C ALA A 325 24.45 -15.89 -56.25
N GLU A 326 24.99 -14.69 -56.02
CA GLU A 326 26.41 -14.38 -56.20
C GLU A 326 27.31 -14.99 -55.09
N VAL A 327 26.71 -15.45 -53.99
CA VAL A 327 27.44 -15.95 -52.83
C VAL A 327 27.29 -17.47 -52.72
N GLU A 328 28.38 -18.19 -53.01
CA GLU A 328 28.42 -19.65 -52.92
C GLU A 328 27.87 -20.17 -51.58
N GLY A 329 26.92 -21.11 -51.66
CA GLY A 329 26.28 -21.72 -50.49
C GLY A 329 25.16 -20.90 -49.86
N CYS A 330 24.82 -19.72 -50.41
CA CYS A 330 23.66 -18.94 -49.99
C CYS A 330 22.35 -19.56 -50.48
N ARG A 331 21.36 -19.60 -49.60
CA ARG A 331 19.99 -20.05 -49.87
C ARG A 331 19.01 -19.05 -49.30
N ILE A 332 18.17 -18.51 -50.16
CA ILE A 332 17.12 -17.57 -49.79
C ILE A 332 15.79 -18.29 -49.53
N LYS A 333 15.06 -17.83 -48.52
CA LYS A 333 13.67 -18.22 -48.24
C LYS A 333 12.82 -16.96 -48.04
N VAL A 334 11.66 -16.92 -48.68
CA VAL A 334 10.65 -15.89 -48.42
C VAL A 334 9.53 -16.51 -47.58
N ALA A 335 9.20 -15.89 -46.45
CA ALA A 335 8.17 -16.39 -45.55
C ALA A 335 7.30 -15.25 -45.02
N TYR A 336 6.03 -15.55 -44.74
CA TYR A 336 5.07 -14.57 -44.22
C TYR A 336 4.65 -14.94 -42.80
N SER A 337 4.78 -14.00 -41.88
CA SER A 337 4.56 -14.26 -40.45
C SER A 337 3.18 -14.84 -40.09
N ASN A 338 2.13 -14.44 -40.80
CA ASN A 338 0.76 -14.88 -40.58
C ASN A 338 0.48 -16.31 -41.08
N ASN A 339 1.40 -16.91 -41.84
CA ASN A 339 1.25 -18.25 -42.41
C ASN A 339 2.03 -19.32 -41.63
N LEU A 340 2.71 -18.95 -40.54
CA LEU A 340 3.57 -19.87 -39.79
C LEU A 340 3.03 -20.09 -38.37
N THR A 341 2.87 -21.37 -38.02
CA THR A 341 2.73 -21.82 -36.63
C THR A 341 3.98 -21.51 -35.82
N PHE A 342 3.88 -21.62 -34.50
CA PHE A 342 5.03 -21.40 -33.59
C PHE A 342 6.24 -22.27 -33.96
N CYS A 343 6.04 -23.57 -34.19
CA CYS A 343 7.15 -24.47 -34.49
C CYS A 343 7.72 -24.29 -35.91
N GLU A 344 6.90 -23.88 -36.88
CA GLU A 344 7.42 -23.49 -38.20
C GLU A 344 8.29 -22.22 -38.11
N GLN A 345 7.94 -21.26 -37.23
CA GLN A 345 8.80 -20.11 -36.97
C GLN A 345 10.12 -20.53 -36.32
N VAL A 346 10.10 -21.43 -35.32
CA VAL A 346 11.32 -21.96 -34.68
C VAL A 346 12.20 -22.67 -35.71
N SER A 347 11.62 -23.52 -36.56
CA SER A 347 12.35 -24.26 -37.60
C SER A 347 12.89 -23.35 -38.71
N LEU A 348 12.14 -22.30 -39.09
CA LEU A 348 12.62 -21.33 -40.06
C LEU A 348 13.84 -20.60 -39.51
N MET A 349 13.69 -19.99 -38.34
CA MET A 349 14.72 -19.17 -37.69
C MET A 349 15.97 -19.97 -37.32
N SER A 350 15.85 -21.25 -36.95
CA SER A 350 17.01 -22.11 -36.71
C SER A 350 17.86 -22.37 -37.96
N SER A 351 17.29 -22.17 -39.15
CA SER A 351 18.00 -22.28 -40.43
C SER A 351 18.44 -20.94 -41.03
N THR A 352 18.20 -19.83 -40.33
CA THR A 352 18.45 -18.46 -40.80
C THR A 352 19.74 -17.89 -40.20
N ASP A 353 20.64 -17.43 -41.07
CA ASP A 353 21.83 -16.64 -40.71
C ASP A 353 21.62 -15.14 -40.90
N ILE A 354 20.83 -14.74 -41.91
CA ILE A 354 20.52 -13.35 -42.22
C ILE A 354 19.01 -13.20 -42.29
N LEU A 355 18.43 -12.39 -41.41
CA LEU A 355 17.00 -12.09 -41.38
C LEU A 355 16.74 -10.67 -41.91
N VAL A 356 15.93 -10.58 -42.96
CA VAL A 356 15.53 -9.34 -43.62
C VAL A 356 14.05 -9.14 -43.35
N SER A 357 13.64 -8.10 -42.61
CA SER A 357 12.24 -7.92 -42.22
C SER A 357 11.85 -6.46 -41.99
N PRO A 358 10.64 -6.04 -42.38
CA PRO A 358 10.07 -4.78 -41.90
C PRO A 358 9.83 -4.78 -40.38
N HIS A 359 10.02 -3.63 -39.74
CA HIS A 359 9.89 -3.45 -38.29
C HIS A 359 8.49 -3.75 -37.76
N GLY A 360 8.36 -4.67 -36.80
CA GLY A 360 7.18 -4.81 -35.95
C GLY A 360 7.08 -6.15 -35.27
N ALA A 361 6.00 -6.36 -34.52
CA ALA A 361 5.88 -7.42 -33.51
C ALA A 361 6.28 -8.82 -33.98
N GLN A 362 6.01 -9.20 -35.24
CA GLN A 362 6.39 -10.51 -35.79
C GLN A 362 7.90 -10.78 -35.70
N LEU A 363 8.74 -9.75 -35.74
CA LEU A 363 10.20 -9.88 -35.67
C LEU A 363 10.69 -10.33 -34.29
N THR A 364 9.79 -10.41 -33.30
CA THR A 364 10.11 -10.91 -31.94
C THR A 364 10.69 -12.32 -31.95
N ASN A 365 10.33 -13.16 -32.93
CA ASN A 365 10.83 -14.53 -33.03
C ASN A 365 12.30 -14.64 -33.48
N MET A 366 12.96 -13.52 -33.83
CA MET A 366 14.35 -13.50 -34.30
C MET A 366 15.34 -14.14 -33.31
N PHE A 367 15.06 -14.13 -32.00
CA PHE A 367 15.95 -14.74 -31.02
C PHE A 367 16.08 -16.26 -31.19
N PHE A 368 15.19 -16.92 -31.95
CA PHE A 368 15.34 -18.35 -32.27
C PHE A 368 16.50 -18.65 -33.24
N MET A 369 17.03 -17.64 -33.93
CA MET A 369 18.22 -17.74 -34.77
C MET A 369 19.47 -18.01 -33.91
N ASP A 370 20.49 -18.62 -34.52
CA ASP A 370 21.75 -18.88 -33.82
C ASP A 370 22.48 -17.59 -33.41
N LYS A 371 23.35 -17.69 -32.41
CA LYS A 371 24.22 -16.56 -32.03
C LYS A 371 25.05 -16.12 -33.22
N ASN A 372 25.24 -14.81 -33.33
CA ASN A 372 25.99 -14.11 -34.37
C ASN A 372 25.33 -14.12 -35.75
N SER A 373 24.08 -14.59 -35.85
CA SER A 373 23.25 -14.28 -37.01
C SER A 373 23.00 -12.76 -37.11
N SER A 374 22.62 -12.31 -38.30
CA SER A 374 22.48 -10.91 -38.68
C SER A 374 21.03 -10.54 -38.95
N VAL A 375 20.60 -9.35 -38.55
CA VAL A 375 19.26 -8.82 -38.83
C VAL A 375 19.33 -7.47 -39.55
N MET A 376 18.57 -7.36 -40.64
CA MET A 376 18.40 -6.17 -41.46
C MET A 376 16.95 -5.69 -41.33
N GLU A 377 16.75 -4.47 -40.84
CA GLU A 377 15.43 -3.96 -40.47
C GLU A 377 14.97 -2.79 -41.36
N PHE A 378 13.67 -2.75 -41.69
CA PHE A 378 13.11 -1.74 -42.61
C PHE A 378 11.94 -0.98 -41.97
N PHE A 379 11.91 0.34 -42.16
CA PHE A 379 10.89 1.25 -41.60
C PHE A 379 10.24 2.11 -42.68
N PRO A 380 8.92 2.38 -42.60
CA PRO A 380 8.28 3.39 -43.44
C PRO A 380 8.66 4.81 -42.99
N LYS A 381 8.44 5.79 -43.87
CA LYS A 381 8.65 7.21 -43.59
C LYS A 381 7.84 7.68 -42.37
N GLY A 382 8.43 8.57 -41.58
CA GLY A 382 7.77 9.24 -40.45
C GLY A 382 7.62 8.39 -39.18
N TRP A 383 7.62 7.06 -39.29
CA TRP A 383 7.42 6.15 -38.14
C TRP A 383 8.44 6.37 -37.03
N LEU A 384 9.69 6.61 -37.39
CA LEU A 384 10.77 6.73 -36.43
C LEU A 384 10.66 7.95 -35.51
N LYS A 385 10.27 9.11 -36.07
CA LYS A 385 10.25 10.39 -35.34
C LYS A 385 9.36 10.32 -34.09
N LEU A 386 8.38 9.43 -34.12
CA LEU A 386 7.33 9.28 -33.11
C LEU A 386 7.37 7.97 -32.33
N ALA A 387 8.18 6.99 -32.76
CA ALA A 387 8.24 5.68 -32.11
C ALA A 387 8.94 5.68 -30.75
N GLY A 388 9.62 6.78 -30.39
CA GLY A 388 10.41 6.88 -29.17
C GLY A 388 11.42 5.74 -29.06
N VAL A 389 11.53 5.13 -27.88
CA VAL A 389 12.44 4.00 -27.63
C VAL A 389 12.05 2.72 -28.39
N GLY A 390 10.81 2.60 -28.86
CA GLY A 390 10.30 1.41 -29.55
C GLY A 390 11.05 1.07 -30.85
N GLN A 391 11.75 2.05 -31.43
CA GLN A 391 12.57 1.85 -32.63
C GLN A 391 13.81 0.97 -32.40
N TYR A 392 14.27 0.84 -31.16
CA TYR A 392 15.48 0.09 -30.83
C TYR A 392 15.19 -1.34 -30.34
N VAL A 393 13.92 -1.74 -30.31
CA VAL A 393 13.50 -3.05 -29.76
C VAL A 393 14.26 -4.21 -30.40
N TYR A 394 14.33 -4.28 -31.74
CA TYR A 394 14.98 -5.41 -32.41
C TYR A 394 16.51 -5.28 -32.46
N HIS A 395 17.03 -4.05 -32.35
CA HIS A 395 18.44 -3.84 -32.04
C HIS A 395 18.81 -4.42 -30.67
N TRP A 396 17.96 -4.20 -29.66
CA TRP A 396 18.14 -4.78 -28.33
C TRP A 396 18.00 -6.29 -28.33
N ILE A 397 16.93 -6.86 -28.91
CA ILE A 397 16.76 -8.32 -29.00
C ILE A 397 17.95 -8.96 -29.71
N ALA A 398 18.47 -8.35 -30.78
CA ALA A 398 19.68 -8.84 -31.44
C ALA A 398 20.86 -8.90 -30.46
N SER A 399 21.16 -7.77 -29.81
CA SER A 399 22.26 -7.69 -28.84
C SER A 399 22.08 -8.67 -27.66
N TRP A 400 20.86 -8.73 -27.11
CA TRP A 400 20.47 -9.56 -25.96
C TRP A 400 20.42 -11.05 -26.29
N SER A 401 20.32 -11.42 -27.56
CA SER A 401 20.36 -12.82 -28.03
C SER A 401 21.72 -13.22 -28.59
N GLY A 402 22.73 -12.35 -28.51
CA GLY A 402 24.07 -12.59 -29.04
C GLY A 402 24.17 -12.51 -30.57
N MET A 403 23.27 -11.79 -31.21
CA MET A 403 23.18 -11.57 -32.67
C MET A 403 23.67 -10.16 -33.05
N LYS A 404 23.77 -9.89 -34.35
CA LYS A 404 24.18 -8.61 -34.92
C LYS A 404 22.99 -7.90 -35.57
N HIS A 405 22.84 -6.61 -35.27
CA HIS A 405 21.89 -5.74 -35.98
C HIS A 405 22.64 -4.95 -37.04
N GLN A 406 22.42 -5.26 -38.32
CA GLN A 406 23.19 -4.75 -39.47
C GLN A 406 22.79 -3.35 -39.94
N GLY A 407 22.05 -2.62 -39.10
CA GLY A 407 21.50 -1.31 -39.40
C GLY A 407 20.04 -1.38 -39.84
N ALA A 408 19.50 -0.22 -40.23
CA ALA A 408 18.10 -0.07 -40.57
C ALA A 408 17.94 0.79 -41.83
N TRP A 409 17.09 0.34 -42.75
CA TRP A 409 16.60 1.17 -43.85
C TRP A 409 15.43 2.04 -43.39
N ARG A 410 15.46 3.31 -43.79
CA ARG A 410 14.42 4.28 -43.50
C ARG A 410 13.91 4.84 -44.82
N ASP A 411 12.68 4.51 -45.19
CA ASP A 411 12.11 5.04 -46.44
C ASP A 411 12.10 6.58 -46.38
N PRO A 412 12.79 7.27 -47.31
CA PRO A 412 12.78 8.73 -47.35
C PRO A 412 11.48 9.29 -47.91
N TYR A 413 10.63 8.48 -48.56
CA TYR A 413 9.43 8.91 -49.26
C TYR A 413 8.14 8.47 -48.55
N PRO A 414 7.08 9.31 -48.55
CA PRO A 414 5.78 8.92 -48.00
C PRO A 414 5.14 7.79 -48.82
N ASP A 415 4.24 7.05 -48.18
CA ASP A 415 3.37 6.08 -48.85
C ASP A 415 2.24 6.82 -49.57
N PRO A 416 2.14 6.75 -50.91
CA PRO A 416 1.09 7.44 -51.67
C PRO A 416 -0.32 6.91 -51.37
N ASP A 417 -0.44 5.70 -50.82
CA ASP A 417 -1.72 5.08 -50.46
C ASP A 417 -2.25 5.59 -49.10
N GLN A 418 -1.49 6.43 -48.38
CA GLN A 418 -1.89 6.98 -47.07
C GLN A 418 -2.16 8.49 -47.16
N PRO A 419 -3.11 9.02 -46.38
CA PRO A 419 -3.32 10.45 -46.29
C PRO A 419 -2.10 11.13 -45.67
N GLU A 420 -1.77 12.33 -46.16
CA GLU A 420 -0.75 13.16 -45.54
C GLU A 420 -1.16 13.58 -44.12
N CYS A 421 -0.22 13.64 -43.19
CA CYS A 421 -0.53 14.10 -41.85
C CYS A 421 -0.70 15.63 -41.84
N GLY A 422 -1.87 16.12 -41.43
CA GLY A 422 -2.15 17.56 -41.32
C GLY A 422 -1.46 18.27 -40.13
N PHE A 423 -0.50 17.63 -39.48
CA PHE A 423 0.27 18.17 -38.35
C PHE A 423 1.77 18.11 -38.67
N PRO A 424 2.64 18.85 -37.93
CA PRO A 424 4.09 18.69 -38.05
C PRO A 424 4.53 17.22 -37.95
N GLU A 425 5.57 16.82 -38.68
CA GLU A 425 5.99 15.41 -38.80
C GLU A 425 6.36 14.74 -37.46
N ASP A 426 6.72 15.53 -36.45
CA ASP A 426 7.05 15.13 -35.08
C ASP A 426 5.86 15.21 -34.11
N ASP A 427 4.65 15.48 -34.61
CA ASP A 427 3.42 15.44 -33.81
C ASP A 427 2.95 14.00 -33.56
N PRO A 428 2.74 13.57 -32.29
CA PRO A 428 2.30 12.21 -31.97
C PRO A 428 1.03 11.74 -32.68
N ARG A 429 0.16 12.67 -33.11
CA ARG A 429 -1.07 12.36 -33.87
C ARG A 429 -0.76 11.76 -35.24
N CYS A 430 0.40 12.02 -35.83
CA CYS A 430 0.82 11.44 -37.11
C CYS A 430 1.21 9.96 -37.00
N MET A 431 1.49 9.44 -35.79
CA MET A 431 2.03 8.09 -35.63
C MET A 431 1.09 7.00 -36.16
N LYS A 432 -0.23 7.21 -36.10
CA LYS A 432 -1.21 6.23 -36.62
C LYS A 432 -1.10 6.09 -38.15
N ILE A 433 -0.88 7.21 -38.86
CA ILE A 433 -0.71 7.25 -40.31
C ILE A 433 0.60 6.56 -40.69
N TYR A 434 1.72 6.97 -40.08
CA TYR A 434 3.02 6.37 -40.36
C TYR A 434 3.11 4.88 -39.98
N LYS A 435 2.38 4.42 -38.95
CA LYS A 435 2.23 2.99 -38.64
C LYS A 435 1.47 2.22 -39.71
N GLY A 436 0.54 2.87 -40.42
CA GLY A 436 -0.26 2.28 -41.50
C GLY A 436 0.48 2.22 -42.84
N ALA A 437 1.46 3.09 -43.05
CA ALA A 437 2.22 3.22 -44.30
C ALA A 437 3.01 1.96 -44.69
N LYS A 438 3.10 1.73 -45.99
CA LYS A 438 3.97 0.75 -46.66
C LYS A 438 5.37 1.32 -46.91
N ILE A 439 6.32 0.44 -47.18
CA ILE A 439 7.76 0.73 -47.31
C ILE A 439 8.17 0.66 -48.79
N GLY A 440 8.80 1.70 -49.31
CA GLY A 440 9.47 1.73 -50.60
C GLY A 440 10.83 1.05 -50.57
N TYR A 441 11.46 0.95 -51.75
CA TYR A 441 12.77 0.35 -51.90
C TYR A 441 13.71 1.28 -52.65
N ASN A 442 15.01 1.07 -52.46
CA ASN A 442 16.07 1.66 -53.28
C ASN A 442 16.96 0.50 -53.74
N GLU A 443 16.91 0.19 -55.03
CA GLU A 443 17.56 -1.01 -55.57
C GLU A 443 19.07 -1.01 -55.31
N THR A 444 19.77 0.07 -55.67
CA THR A 444 21.22 0.19 -55.49
C THR A 444 21.63 0.03 -54.03
N PHE A 445 20.96 0.74 -53.12
CA PHE A 445 21.25 0.65 -51.70
C PHE A 445 20.98 -0.75 -51.14
N PHE A 446 19.87 -1.39 -51.55
CA PHE A 446 19.49 -2.70 -51.04
C PHE A 446 20.47 -3.78 -51.53
N ALA A 447 20.90 -3.70 -52.78
CA ALA A 447 21.90 -4.59 -53.36
C ALA A 447 23.24 -4.46 -52.63
N GLU A 448 23.78 -3.24 -52.52
CA GLU A 448 25.04 -2.97 -51.80
C GLU A 448 24.98 -3.42 -50.34
N TRP A 449 23.88 -3.13 -49.63
CA TRP A 449 23.71 -3.52 -48.24
C TRP A 449 23.63 -5.04 -48.07
N ALA A 450 22.88 -5.73 -48.94
CA ALA A 450 22.79 -7.19 -48.93
C ALA A 450 24.14 -7.85 -49.19
N THR A 451 24.87 -7.40 -50.22
CA THR A 451 26.18 -7.94 -50.59
C THR A 451 27.21 -7.75 -49.47
N ASN A 452 27.22 -6.59 -48.82
CA ASN A 452 28.10 -6.35 -47.67
C ASN A 452 27.81 -7.32 -46.50
N VAL A 453 26.53 -7.49 -46.14
CA VAL A 453 26.14 -8.38 -45.03
C VAL A 453 26.40 -9.85 -45.37
N LEU A 454 26.12 -10.28 -46.59
CA LEU A 454 26.38 -11.64 -47.07
C LEU A 454 27.89 -11.97 -47.03
N ASN A 455 28.73 -11.07 -47.51
CA ASN A 455 30.19 -11.24 -47.47
C ASN A 455 30.72 -11.29 -46.04
N GLU A 456 30.20 -10.45 -45.13
CA GLU A 456 30.55 -10.50 -43.72
C GLU A 456 30.19 -11.85 -43.08
N VAL A 457 28.98 -12.35 -43.34
CA VAL A 457 28.52 -13.65 -42.81
C VAL A 457 29.33 -14.80 -43.39
N LYS A 458 29.65 -14.77 -44.69
CA LYS A 458 30.52 -15.76 -45.35
C LYS A 458 31.89 -15.82 -44.67
N LYS A 459 32.54 -14.67 -44.49
CA LYS A 459 33.84 -14.58 -43.81
C LYS A 459 33.77 -15.13 -42.38
N ASN A 460 32.77 -14.72 -41.61
CA ASN A 460 32.58 -15.19 -40.23
C ASN A 460 32.40 -16.72 -40.15
N LYS A 461 31.72 -17.34 -41.13
CA LYS A 461 31.57 -18.81 -41.18
C LYS A 461 32.88 -19.52 -41.54
N GLN A 462 33.65 -18.97 -42.49
CA GLN A 462 34.97 -19.49 -42.87
C GLN A 462 35.98 -19.41 -41.72
N ASP A 463 35.97 -18.33 -40.94
CA ASP A 463 36.85 -18.17 -39.78
C ASP A 463 36.51 -19.20 -38.67
N ARG A 464 35.22 -19.55 -38.52
CA ARG A 464 34.76 -20.56 -37.55
C ARG A 464 35.10 -21.98 -37.95
N SER A 465 34.94 -22.33 -39.23
CA SER A 465 35.31 -23.66 -39.72
C SER A 465 36.82 -23.87 -39.61
N SER A 466 37.63 -22.84 -39.89
CA SER A 466 39.08 -22.85 -39.73
C SER A 466 39.51 -23.03 -38.27
N ASN A 467 38.84 -22.36 -37.32
CA ASN A 467 39.11 -22.51 -35.89
C ASN A 467 38.63 -23.87 -35.31
N LYS A 468 37.55 -24.45 -35.84
CA LYS A 468 37.11 -25.82 -35.50
C LYS A 468 38.11 -26.90 -35.98
N ILE A 469 38.87 -26.63 -37.04
CA ILE A 469 39.89 -27.56 -37.55
C ILE A 469 41.17 -27.50 -36.69
N HIS A 470 41.45 -26.41 -35.99
CA HIS A 470 42.61 -26.26 -35.11
C HIS A 470 42.42 -26.76 -33.67
N LEU A 471 41.19 -26.93 -33.19
CA LEU A 471 40.86 -27.58 -31.92
C LEU A 471 40.20 -28.93 -32.21
N GLY A 472 40.97 -30.02 -32.08
CA GLY A 472 40.51 -31.38 -32.35
C GLY A 472 39.19 -31.75 -31.66
N ASN A 473 38.48 -32.72 -32.26
CA ASN A 473 37.22 -33.32 -31.78
C ASN A 473 37.25 -33.63 -30.28
N ASP A 474 36.72 -32.70 -29.46
CA ASP A 474 36.47 -32.94 -28.06
C ASP A 474 34.96 -32.87 -27.77
N ASN A 475 34.48 -33.84 -26.99
CA ASN A 475 33.14 -34.02 -26.42
C ASN A 475 32.53 -32.78 -25.70
N LYS A 476 33.22 -31.64 -25.71
CA LYS A 476 32.84 -30.38 -25.07
C LYS A 476 31.65 -29.69 -25.76
N LEU A 477 31.50 -29.81 -27.07
CA LEU A 477 30.40 -29.14 -27.80
C LEU A 477 29.04 -29.81 -27.49
N GLN A 478 28.99 -31.14 -27.42
CA GLN A 478 27.80 -31.87 -26.97
C GLN A 478 27.49 -31.62 -25.48
N GLN A 479 28.50 -31.46 -24.62
CA GLN A 479 28.33 -31.03 -23.23
C GLN A 479 27.84 -29.59 -23.09
N LEU A 480 28.32 -28.65 -23.91
CA LEU A 480 27.89 -27.23 -23.95
C LEU A 480 26.48 -27.06 -24.54
N HIS A 481 26.09 -27.89 -25.49
CA HIS A 481 24.75 -27.90 -26.07
C HIS A 481 23.75 -28.57 -25.12
N ALA A 482 24.15 -29.61 -24.37
CA ALA A 482 23.34 -30.18 -23.30
C ALA A 482 23.22 -29.23 -22.09
N SER A 483 24.24 -28.43 -21.77
CA SER A 483 24.21 -27.46 -20.67
C SER A 483 23.36 -26.21 -20.98
N GLY A 484 23.29 -25.76 -22.24
CA GLY A 484 22.47 -24.60 -22.63
C GLY A 484 20.95 -24.81 -22.53
N CYS A 485 20.51 -26.07 -22.55
CA CYS A 485 19.11 -26.48 -22.39
C CYS A 485 18.78 -26.95 -20.97
N ALA A 486 19.84 -27.19 -20.19
CA ALA A 486 19.75 -27.61 -18.81
C ALA A 486 19.48 -26.41 -17.93
N CYS A 487 18.60 -26.66 -16.98
CA CYS A 487 18.46 -25.83 -15.81
C CYS A 487 19.42 -26.49 -14.80
N GLU A 488 20.64 -25.95 -14.67
CA GLU A 488 21.77 -26.68 -14.07
C GLU A 488 21.52 -27.03 -12.60
N ASN A 489 21.30 -28.33 -12.35
CA ASN A 489 21.43 -28.96 -11.04
C ASN A 489 22.86 -29.50 -10.94
N ASN A 490 23.77 -28.75 -10.33
CA ASN A 490 25.09 -29.28 -9.93
C ASN A 490 25.46 -28.82 -8.51
N ASN A 491 25.20 -29.72 -7.55
CA ASN A 491 25.72 -29.83 -6.17
C ASN A 491 25.26 -28.84 -5.06
N PRO A 492 24.54 -29.33 -4.02
CA PRO A 492 24.25 -28.59 -2.78
C PRO A 492 25.42 -28.67 -1.80
N LYS A 493 26.59 -28.15 -2.19
CA LYS A 493 27.75 -27.97 -1.28
C LYS A 493 28.36 -26.58 -1.44
N MET A 494 27.53 -25.54 -1.37
CA MET A 494 27.99 -24.18 -1.09
C MET A 494 26.86 -23.32 -0.53
N ALA A 495 26.25 -23.77 0.57
CA ALA A 495 25.31 -22.95 1.35
C ALA A 495 25.46 -23.19 2.85
N GLN A 496 26.70 -23.28 3.33
CA GLN A 496 27.02 -23.10 4.74
C GLN A 496 28.43 -22.51 4.83
N THR A 497 28.52 -21.18 4.86
CA THR A 497 29.43 -20.37 5.71
C THR A 497 29.52 -18.94 5.16
N HIS A 498 28.76 -18.01 5.73
CA HIS A 498 29.16 -16.61 5.86
C HIS A 498 28.89 -16.15 7.29
N ASN A 499 29.67 -16.73 8.20
CA ASN A 499 30.08 -16.07 9.44
C ASN A 499 31.58 -16.29 9.51
N LEU A 500 32.36 -15.22 9.39
CA LEU A 500 33.45 -14.87 10.32
C LEU A 500 34.43 -13.85 9.70
N LEU A 501 34.69 -12.81 10.50
CA LEU A 501 35.90 -11.98 10.53
C LEU A 501 37.20 -12.83 10.59
N PRO A 502 38.38 -12.26 10.29
CA PRO A 502 39.49 -12.99 9.70
C PRO A 502 40.40 -13.76 10.69
N LYS A 503 41.01 -14.84 10.18
CA LYS A 503 42.01 -15.72 10.84
C LYS A 503 43.39 -15.06 11.01
N PRO A 504 44.26 -15.70 11.82
CA PRO A 504 45.57 -16.07 11.28
C PRO A 504 45.96 -17.56 11.46
N GLN A 505 46.45 -18.09 10.34
CA GLN A 505 47.60 -18.99 10.08
C GLN A 505 47.77 -20.39 10.73
N LYS A 506 47.92 -21.37 9.79
CA LYS A 506 48.92 -22.47 9.63
C LYS A 506 49.20 -23.39 10.84
N ARG A 507 49.26 -24.72 10.74
CA ARG A 507 50.05 -25.55 9.79
C ARG A 507 49.69 -27.07 9.90
N SER A 508 49.73 -27.76 8.76
CA SER A 508 50.06 -29.18 8.46
C SER A 508 49.88 -30.31 9.50
N SER A 509 49.23 -31.42 9.08
CA SER A 509 49.89 -32.70 8.71
C SER A 509 48.88 -33.79 8.34
N THR A 510 49.23 -34.62 7.37
CA THR A 510 48.48 -35.74 6.78
C THR A 510 48.68 -37.06 7.57
N PRO A 511 48.33 -38.26 7.05
CA PRO A 511 47.18 -39.07 7.46
C PRO A 511 47.59 -40.41 8.11
N THR A 512 46.64 -41.21 8.64
CA THR A 512 46.69 -42.70 8.62
C THR A 512 45.45 -43.35 9.25
N LYS A 513 44.89 -44.33 8.54
CA LYS A 513 44.00 -45.42 9.02
C LYS A 513 44.89 -46.60 9.50
N PRO A 514 44.35 -47.80 9.84
CA PRO A 514 43.23 -48.22 10.70
C PRO A 514 43.69 -49.35 11.68
N THR A 515 42.88 -49.77 12.67
CA THR A 515 42.56 -51.21 12.92
C THR A 515 41.69 -51.43 14.18
N ARG A 516 40.69 -52.31 14.03
CA ARG A 516 39.95 -53.00 15.09
C ARG A 516 40.75 -54.22 15.54
N TYR A 517 40.77 -54.56 16.83
CA TYR A 517 40.00 -55.70 17.39
C TYR A 517 40.28 -55.91 18.90
N MET A 518 39.17 -56.03 19.63
CA MET A 518 38.90 -56.82 20.83
C MET A 518 39.97 -57.08 21.91
N PHE A 519 39.69 -56.59 23.12
CA PHE A 519 39.77 -57.40 24.33
C PHE A 519 38.46 -57.23 25.12
N ARG A 520 37.49 -58.08 24.75
CA ARG A 520 36.16 -58.20 25.35
C ARG A 520 36.25 -59.23 26.49
N GLU A 521 35.38 -59.09 27.48
CA GLU A 521 35.02 -60.07 28.53
C GLU A 521 35.56 -59.90 29.96
N ARG A 522 36.55 -59.05 30.26
CA ARG A 522 36.85 -58.65 31.67
C ARG A 522 36.45 -57.22 32.04
N LEU A 523 36.36 -56.32 31.06
CA LEU A 523 35.86 -54.96 31.24
C LEU A 523 34.33 -54.93 31.42
N LEU A 524 33.61 -55.92 30.87
CA LEU A 524 32.14 -55.94 30.91
C LEU A 524 31.58 -56.19 32.33
N PHE A 525 32.26 -56.97 33.17
CA PHE A 525 31.78 -57.28 34.52
C PHE A 525 32.09 -56.18 35.54
N PHE A 526 33.20 -55.46 35.37
CA PHE A 526 33.49 -54.27 36.17
C PHE A 526 32.59 -53.09 35.78
N LEU A 527 32.32 -52.93 34.49
CA LEU A 527 31.34 -51.96 33.99
C LEU A 527 29.92 -52.30 34.44
N LEU A 528 29.52 -53.59 34.52
CA LEU A 528 28.19 -53.96 35.00
C LEU A 528 28.00 -53.66 36.49
N GLY A 529 29.03 -53.87 37.33
CA GLY A 529 28.99 -53.50 38.75
C GLY A 529 28.89 -51.99 38.96
N ILE A 530 29.63 -51.20 38.17
CA ILE A 530 29.53 -49.73 38.18
C ILE A 530 28.17 -49.27 37.65
N VAL A 531 27.65 -49.88 36.59
CA VAL A 531 26.32 -49.57 36.04
C VAL A 531 25.23 -49.88 37.07
N ILE A 532 25.30 -51.00 37.80
CA ILE A 532 24.30 -51.32 38.83
C ILE A 532 24.41 -50.36 40.01
N ALA A 533 25.63 -50.02 40.47
CA ALA A 533 25.82 -49.04 41.54
C ALA A 533 25.34 -47.64 41.13
N VAL A 534 25.59 -47.23 39.88
CA VAL A 534 25.10 -45.98 39.31
C VAL A 534 23.58 -46.02 39.13
N VAL A 535 22.99 -47.14 38.70
CA VAL A 535 21.53 -47.28 38.55
C VAL A 535 20.85 -47.26 39.93
N VAL A 536 21.44 -47.87 40.95
CA VAL A 536 20.91 -47.83 42.33
C VAL A 536 21.07 -46.43 42.93
N PHE A 537 22.20 -45.76 42.73
CA PHE A 537 22.40 -44.38 43.18
C PHE A 537 21.49 -43.40 42.44
N VAL A 538 21.31 -43.57 41.13
CA VAL A 538 20.36 -42.80 40.32
C VAL A 538 18.94 -43.12 40.72
N ALA A 539 18.58 -44.36 41.06
CA ALA A 539 17.23 -44.73 41.53
C ALA A 539 16.91 -44.13 42.91
N ILE A 540 17.88 -44.10 43.83
CA ILE A 540 17.73 -43.50 45.18
C ILE A 540 17.73 -41.95 45.10
N ALA A 541 18.54 -41.37 44.21
CA ALA A 541 18.52 -39.93 43.95
C ALA A 541 17.26 -39.49 43.19
N SER A 542 16.73 -40.34 42.30
CA SER A 542 15.49 -40.06 41.58
C SER A 542 14.23 -40.34 42.39
N SER A 543 14.26 -41.11 43.47
CA SER A 543 13.08 -41.27 44.35
C SER A 543 12.92 -40.14 45.37
N SER A 544 14.00 -39.46 45.77
CA SER A 544 13.96 -38.39 46.78
C SER A 544 14.08 -36.97 46.21
N LEU A 545 14.69 -36.79 45.04
CA LEU A 545 14.86 -35.48 44.40
C LEU A 545 13.93 -35.25 43.18
N SER A 546 13.33 -36.29 42.57
CA SER A 546 12.59 -36.12 41.31
C SER A 546 11.12 -35.71 41.45
N SER A 547 10.49 -35.81 42.62
CA SER A 547 9.08 -35.38 42.71
C SER A 547 8.94 -33.86 42.87
N ARG A 548 9.84 -33.20 43.62
CA ARG A 548 9.76 -31.74 43.84
C ARG A 548 10.58 -30.90 42.85
N PHE A 549 11.74 -31.37 42.39
CA PHE A 549 12.56 -30.58 41.44
C PHE A 549 12.07 -30.70 39.99
N THR A 550 11.64 -31.89 39.55
CA THR A 550 11.22 -32.10 38.16
C THR A 550 9.88 -31.42 37.86
N GLN A 551 8.99 -31.29 38.85
CA GLN A 551 7.71 -30.59 38.67
C GLN A 551 7.90 -29.07 38.60
N SER A 552 8.78 -28.48 39.43
CA SER A 552 9.16 -27.07 39.33
C SER A 552 9.97 -26.75 38.06
N TYR A 553 10.90 -27.61 37.63
CA TYR A 553 11.66 -27.39 36.39
C TYR A 553 10.79 -27.52 35.13
N VAL A 554 9.86 -28.48 35.10
CA VAL A 554 8.92 -28.62 33.98
C VAL A 554 7.92 -27.45 33.93
N LEU A 555 7.50 -26.92 35.08
CA LEU A 555 6.70 -25.69 35.14
C LEU A 555 7.48 -24.47 34.64
N VAL A 556 8.72 -24.29 35.08
CA VAL A 556 9.58 -23.17 34.65
C VAL A 556 9.94 -23.26 33.16
N LEU A 557 10.24 -24.46 32.63
CA LEU A 557 10.52 -24.67 31.20
C LEU A 557 9.26 -24.50 30.32
N LYS A 558 8.08 -24.92 30.80
CA LYS A 558 6.81 -24.66 30.10
C LYS A 558 6.44 -23.18 30.13
N GLN A 559 6.67 -22.50 31.25
CA GLN A 559 6.42 -21.07 31.41
C GLN A 559 7.41 -20.23 30.58
N SER A 560 8.69 -20.62 30.49
CA SER A 560 9.66 -19.94 29.62
C SER A 560 9.30 -20.11 28.15
N ASN A 561 8.95 -21.33 27.70
CA ASN A 561 8.51 -21.59 26.33
C ASN A 561 7.23 -20.83 25.96
N SER A 562 6.26 -20.73 26.88
CA SER A 562 5.04 -19.92 26.68
C SER A 562 5.36 -18.43 26.58
N SER A 563 6.26 -17.92 27.42
CA SER A 563 6.66 -16.50 27.39
C SER A 563 7.40 -16.13 26.10
N GLU A 564 8.28 -17.01 25.60
CA GLU A 564 8.97 -16.83 24.33
C GLU A 564 8.00 -16.85 23.15
N LEU A 565 7.00 -17.74 23.18
CA LEU A 565 5.97 -17.82 22.14
C LEU A 565 5.08 -16.57 22.12
N ILE A 566 4.64 -16.08 23.28
CA ILE A 566 3.87 -14.83 23.39
C ILE A 566 4.71 -13.66 22.88
N SER A 567 5.98 -13.56 23.30
CA SER A 567 6.91 -12.53 22.81
C SER A 567 7.06 -12.57 21.29
N SER A 568 7.22 -13.77 20.71
CA SER A 568 7.28 -13.98 19.26
C SER A 568 5.99 -13.53 18.55
N MET A 569 4.81 -13.84 19.10
CA MET A 569 3.54 -13.39 18.53
C MET A 569 3.35 -11.87 18.65
N THR A 570 3.79 -11.26 19.75
CA THR A 570 3.81 -9.79 19.90
C THR A 570 4.72 -9.16 18.85
N THR A 571 5.90 -9.71 18.60
CA THR A 571 6.78 -9.28 17.50
C THR A 571 6.08 -9.40 16.14
N LYS A 572 5.40 -10.52 15.86
CA LYS A 572 4.59 -10.66 14.63
C LYS A 572 3.52 -9.57 14.52
N LEU A 573 2.84 -9.24 15.61
CA LEU A 573 1.81 -8.19 15.62
C LEU A 573 2.42 -6.82 15.31
N ARG A 574 3.55 -6.46 15.94
CA ARG A 574 4.28 -5.22 15.62
C ARG A 574 4.66 -5.15 14.14
N GLN A 575 5.12 -6.28 13.58
CA GLN A 575 5.51 -6.39 12.18
C GLN A 575 4.33 -6.40 11.20
N SER A 576 3.10 -6.66 11.67
CA SER A 576 1.88 -6.67 10.85
C SER A 576 1.32 -5.28 10.58
N VAL A 577 1.72 -4.27 11.36
CA VAL A 577 1.26 -2.88 11.20
C VAL A 577 1.62 -2.38 9.80
N THR A 578 0.60 -1.99 9.05
CA THR A 578 0.72 -1.53 7.66
C THR A 578 0.08 -0.16 7.54
N PHE A 579 0.80 0.81 6.99
CA PHE A 579 0.35 2.19 6.86
C PHE A 579 -0.35 2.43 5.53
N LEU A 580 -1.61 2.84 5.59
CA LEU A 580 -2.41 3.26 4.43
C LEU A 580 -2.23 4.76 4.19
N PRO A 581 -2.29 5.23 2.93
CA PRO A 581 -2.35 6.66 2.65
C PRO A 581 -3.53 7.30 3.38
N LEU A 582 -3.27 8.43 4.06
CA LEU A 582 -4.28 9.17 4.79
C LEU A 582 -5.32 9.74 3.82
N LYS A 583 -4.87 10.25 2.68
CA LYS A 583 -5.69 10.65 1.52
C LYS A 583 -5.65 9.56 0.45
N ASP A 584 -6.78 8.88 0.28
CA ASP A 584 -7.00 7.86 -0.74
C ASP A 584 -7.45 8.49 -2.06
N LEU A 585 -6.53 8.49 -3.04
CA LEU A 585 -6.73 9.15 -4.32
C LEU A 585 -7.81 8.50 -5.20
N ARG A 586 -8.25 7.28 -4.89
CA ARG A 586 -9.36 6.60 -5.61
C ARG A 586 -10.68 7.36 -5.47
N TYR A 587 -10.85 8.04 -4.33
CA TYR A 587 -12.04 8.81 -4.02
C TYR A 587 -11.87 10.32 -4.30
N SER A 588 -10.86 10.72 -5.09
CA SER A 588 -10.58 12.16 -5.34
C SER A 588 -11.78 12.91 -5.95
N GLN A 589 -12.59 12.24 -6.78
CA GLN A 589 -13.77 12.82 -7.42
C GLN A 589 -15.03 12.81 -6.52
N THR A 590 -15.03 11.98 -5.47
CA THR A 590 -16.16 11.76 -4.55
C THR A 590 -15.72 11.94 -3.10
N ASN A 591 -14.81 12.87 -2.87
CA ASN A 591 -14.04 13.02 -1.63
C ASN A 591 -14.87 13.22 -0.33
N GLN A 592 -16.14 13.57 -0.45
CA GLN A 592 -17.10 13.75 0.66
C GLN A 592 -18.24 12.71 0.69
N GLN A 593 -18.28 11.74 -0.22
CA GLN A 593 -19.37 10.76 -0.32
C GLN A 593 -18.97 9.41 0.25
N GLY A 594 -19.88 8.76 1.00
CA GLY A 594 -19.67 7.41 1.53
C GLY A 594 -18.36 7.29 2.33
N HIS A 595 -17.48 6.39 1.90
CA HIS A 595 -16.09 6.40 2.35
C HIS A 595 -15.41 7.68 1.88
N THR A 596 -15.20 8.63 2.80
CA THR A 596 -14.38 9.81 2.43
C THR A 596 -12.99 9.35 2.00
N TRP A 597 -12.33 10.15 1.16
CA TRP A 597 -10.92 9.92 0.84
C TRP A 597 -9.99 9.91 2.07
N PHE A 598 -10.40 10.48 3.20
CA PHE A 598 -9.57 10.61 4.40
C PHE A 598 -9.82 9.40 5.29
N MET A 599 -8.83 8.53 5.46
CA MET A 599 -9.00 7.25 6.18
C MET A 599 -10.10 6.36 5.58
N SER A 600 -10.10 6.21 4.25
CA SER A 600 -11.17 5.53 3.48
C SER A 600 -11.47 4.09 3.89
N SER A 601 -10.52 3.38 4.51
CA SER A 601 -10.71 1.97 4.93
C SER A 601 -11.64 1.79 6.14
N MET A 602 -11.96 2.88 6.84
CA MET A 602 -12.77 2.88 8.05
C MET A 602 -14.10 3.58 7.81
N TYR A 603 -15.18 3.03 8.35
CA TYR A 603 -16.50 3.67 8.38
C TYR A 603 -16.65 4.57 9.61
N ASP A 604 -17.45 5.62 9.48
CA ASP A 604 -17.87 6.42 10.62
C ASP A 604 -18.98 5.70 11.40
N THR A 605 -18.99 5.91 12.71
CA THR A 605 -20.15 5.59 13.53
C THR A 605 -21.29 6.52 13.14
N HIS A 606 -22.44 5.94 12.81
CA HIS A 606 -23.60 6.68 12.34
C HIS A 606 -24.84 6.37 13.19
N GLU A 607 -25.36 7.38 13.86
CA GLU A 607 -26.67 7.39 14.52
C GLU A 607 -27.50 8.51 13.88
N GLU A 608 -28.77 8.23 13.57
CA GLU A 608 -29.64 9.20 12.92
C GLU A 608 -29.78 10.48 13.76
N GLY A 609 -29.51 11.63 13.14
CA GLY A 609 -29.60 12.92 13.82
C GLY A 609 -28.40 13.27 14.70
N GLU A 610 -27.35 12.43 14.74
CA GLU A 610 -26.14 12.66 15.51
C GLU A 610 -24.90 12.97 14.64
N VAL A 611 -23.81 13.32 15.31
CA VAL A 611 -22.51 13.57 14.66
C VAL A 611 -21.91 12.25 14.16
N GLN A 612 -21.26 12.29 13.01
CA GLN A 612 -20.51 11.17 12.45
C GLN A 612 -19.04 11.25 12.88
N TYR A 613 -18.51 10.18 13.45
CA TYR A 613 -17.14 10.14 13.97
C TYR A 613 -16.54 8.74 13.94
N GLN A 614 -15.21 8.67 14.05
CA GLN A 614 -14.48 7.44 14.34
C GLN A 614 -13.84 7.56 15.71
N GLN A 615 -13.86 6.49 16.49
CA GLN A 615 -13.22 6.45 17.81
C GLN A 615 -12.22 5.29 17.87
N PHE A 616 -11.09 5.54 18.53
CA PHE A 616 -10.01 4.59 18.74
C PHE A 616 -9.54 4.67 20.19
N PRO A 617 -9.34 3.52 20.88
CA PRO A 617 -9.84 2.21 20.51
C PRO A 617 -11.39 2.16 20.55
N SER A 618 -11.99 1.30 19.74
CA SER A 618 -13.43 1.05 19.74
C SER A 618 -13.75 -0.36 19.24
N ASN A 619 -15.02 -0.77 19.29
CA ASN A 619 -15.45 -2.02 18.66
C ASN A 619 -15.21 -2.01 17.14
N ALA A 620 -15.40 -0.86 16.47
CA ALA A 620 -15.14 -0.71 15.04
C ALA A 620 -13.64 -0.86 14.72
N SER A 621 -12.76 -0.35 15.58
CA SER A 621 -11.32 -0.57 15.45
C SER A 621 -10.86 -1.93 16.00
N LYS A 622 -11.76 -2.76 16.54
CA LYS A 622 -11.46 -4.03 17.22
C LYS A 622 -10.44 -3.86 18.38
N GLY A 623 -10.58 -2.77 19.12
CA GLY A 623 -9.70 -2.43 20.25
C GLY A 623 -8.33 -1.87 19.86
N ARG A 624 -8.11 -1.53 18.58
CA ARG A 624 -6.84 -0.98 18.10
C ARG A 624 -6.77 0.55 18.24
N LEU A 625 -5.58 1.02 18.56
CA LEU A 625 -5.17 2.42 18.57
C LEU A 625 -4.94 2.93 17.15
N LEU A 626 -5.11 4.23 16.96
CA LEU A 626 -4.76 4.93 15.73
C LEU A 626 -3.32 5.41 15.80
N CYS A 627 -2.55 5.14 14.74
CA CYS A 627 -1.24 5.74 14.52
C CYS A 627 -1.25 6.57 13.24
N ILE A 628 -0.58 7.72 13.25
CA ILE A 628 -0.35 8.59 12.10
C ILE A 628 1.14 8.67 11.84
N MET A 629 1.54 8.65 10.58
CA MET A 629 2.94 8.80 10.15
C MET A 629 3.00 9.75 8.95
N GLY A 630 3.97 10.67 8.98
CA GLY A 630 4.12 11.76 8.02
C GLY A 630 3.60 13.09 8.55
N ARG A 631 4.14 14.18 7.99
CA ARG A 631 3.86 15.57 8.38
C ARG A 631 3.76 16.53 7.19
N ASP A 632 3.37 15.98 6.03
CA ASP A 632 3.27 16.73 4.79
C ASP A 632 2.12 17.76 4.87
N GLY A 633 2.45 19.04 4.65
CA GLY A 633 1.51 20.16 4.68
C GLY A 633 1.03 20.62 3.30
N HIS A 634 1.46 19.95 2.22
CA HIS A 634 1.23 20.32 0.83
C HIS A 634 0.51 19.24 0.02
N ASP A 635 0.76 17.96 0.30
CA ASP A 635 0.08 16.84 -0.33
C ASP A 635 -0.22 15.73 0.70
N GLY A 636 -1.49 15.68 1.12
CA GLY A 636 -1.99 14.75 2.12
C GLY A 636 -1.91 13.26 1.74
N SER A 637 -1.57 12.93 0.49
CA SER A 637 -1.34 11.54 0.07
C SER A 637 -0.01 10.97 0.57
N TRP A 638 0.91 11.83 1.04
CA TRP A 638 2.17 11.45 1.68
C TRP A 638 2.07 11.29 3.19
N ASN A 639 0.95 11.69 3.79
CA ASN A 639 0.61 11.31 5.15
C ASN A 639 -0.06 9.93 5.15
N SER A 640 0.07 9.20 6.25
CA SER A 640 -0.43 7.84 6.36
C SER A 640 -0.96 7.52 7.75
N TYR A 641 -1.79 6.49 7.86
CA TYR A 641 -2.33 6.00 9.12
C TYR A 641 -2.28 4.47 9.19
N ALA A 642 -2.24 3.95 10.40
CA ALA A 642 -2.34 2.52 10.68
C ALA A 642 -3.14 2.29 11.96
N LEU A 643 -3.64 1.05 12.10
CA LEU A 643 -4.24 0.58 13.34
C LEU A 643 -3.33 -0.45 14.00
N THR A 644 -3.11 -0.33 15.30
CA THR A 644 -2.26 -1.25 16.06
C THR A 644 -2.87 -1.59 17.42
N PHE A 645 -2.53 -2.73 18.00
CA PHE A 645 -2.96 -3.05 19.35
C PHE A 645 -2.08 -2.34 20.39
N PRO A 646 -2.62 -1.96 21.56
CA PRO A 646 -1.89 -1.19 22.59
C PRO A 646 -0.57 -1.82 23.05
N ASP A 647 -0.52 -3.14 23.16
CA ASP A 647 0.64 -3.95 23.57
C ASP A 647 1.61 -4.28 22.41
N ALA A 648 1.27 -3.89 21.18
CA ALA A 648 2.02 -4.22 19.96
C ALA A 648 2.27 -3.01 19.06
N LEU A 649 2.59 -1.86 19.66
CA LEU A 649 3.03 -0.65 18.93
C LEU A 649 4.28 -0.93 18.06
N PRO A 650 4.44 -0.27 16.91
CA PRO A 650 5.70 -0.28 16.16
C PRO A 650 6.89 0.09 17.06
N GLU A 651 8.05 -0.53 16.84
CA GLU A 651 9.22 -0.38 17.74
C GLU A 651 9.74 1.06 17.82
N ASN A 652 9.59 1.84 16.76
CA ASN A 652 9.97 3.25 16.70
C ASN A 652 8.79 4.20 16.93
N ALA A 653 7.61 3.73 17.37
CA ALA A 653 6.46 4.61 17.54
C ALA A 653 6.59 5.47 18.82
N THR A 654 6.20 6.74 18.71
CA THR A 654 5.99 7.62 19.85
C THR A 654 4.55 7.48 20.34
N PHE A 655 4.38 7.17 21.63
CA PHE A 655 3.07 7.02 22.26
C PHE A 655 2.59 8.35 22.87
N TYR A 656 1.35 8.70 22.56
CA TYR A 656 0.72 9.97 22.91
C TYR A 656 -0.46 9.70 23.87
N PRO A 657 -0.30 9.90 25.20
CA PRO A 657 -1.34 9.64 26.18
C PRO A 657 -2.45 10.69 26.14
N GLY A 658 -3.64 10.31 26.58
CA GLY A 658 -4.86 11.13 26.62
C GLY A 658 -5.61 11.23 25.29
N LEU A 659 -6.80 11.81 25.37
CA LEU A 659 -7.72 11.97 24.24
C LEU A 659 -7.17 12.94 23.18
N THR A 660 -7.14 12.48 21.94
CA THR A 660 -6.70 13.26 20.78
C THR A 660 -7.88 13.52 19.83
N PHE A 661 -8.13 14.79 19.51
CA PHE A 661 -9.11 15.17 18.49
C PHE A 661 -8.45 15.37 17.13
N ILE A 662 -8.98 14.72 16.09
CA ILE A 662 -8.41 14.74 14.74
C ILE A 662 -9.47 15.24 13.78
N SER A 663 -9.31 16.46 13.29
CA SER A 663 -10.23 17.06 12.34
C SER A 663 -9.64 16.96 10.93
N ASN A 664 -10.42 16.49 9.97
CA ASN A 664 -10.12 16.63 8.55
C ASN A 664 -11.20 17.47 7.86
N ASN A 665 -10.81 18.56 7.22
CA ASN A 665 -11.73 19.48 6.57
C ASN A 665 -11.44 19.61 5.07
N HIS A 666 -12.48 19.94 4.32
CA HIS A 666 -12.35 20.39 2.92
C HIS A 666 -12.00 21.88 2.81
N TYR A 667 -12.18 22.64 3.88
CA TYR A 667 -11.88 24.06 3.94
C TYR A 667 -10.71 24.36 4.87
N ASN A 668 -10.07 25.52 4.70
CA ASN A 668 -8.97 25.95 5.57
C ASN A 668 -9.46 26.38 6.96
N TYR A 669 -8.65 26.11 8.00
CA TYR A 669 -8.94 26.49 9.40
C TYR A 669 -8.64 27.97 9.72
N GLY A 670 -8.06 28.72 8.78
CA GLY A 670 -7.79 30.16 8.94
C GLY A 670 -9.05 31.02 8.80
N ASN A 671 -10.04 30.56 8.04
CA ASN A 671 -11.34 31.20 7.96
C ASN A 671 -12.25 30.73 9.11
N ILE A 672 -12.80 31.68 9.87
CA ILE A 672 -13.56 31.36 11.10
C ILE A 672 -14.82 30.53 10.85
N TRP A 673 -15.53 30.72 9.73
CA TRP A 673 -16.67 29.87 9.40
C TRP A 673 -16.19 28.45 9.05
N HIS A 674 -15.22 28.36 8.13
CA HIS A 674 -14.70 27.07 7.68
C HIS A 674 -14.13 26.21 8.81
N GLY A 675 -13.40 26.82 9.74
CA GLY A 675 -12.87 26.08 10.88
C GLY A 675 -13.95 25.78 11.92
N LEU A 676 -14.93 26.69 12.13
CA LEU A 676 -16.06 26.38 13.00
C LEU A 676 -16.82 25.16 12.50
N SER A 677 -17.08 25.06 11.19
CA SER A 677 -17.85 23.94 10.64
C SER A 677 -17.18 22.57 10.83
N ALA A 678 -15.85 22.52 10.82
CA ALA A 678 -15.08 21.30 11.04
C ALA A 678 -14.86 20.97 12.52
N LEU A 679 -14.90 21.97 13.40
CA LEU A 679 -14.66 21.80 14.83
C LEU A 679 -15.96 21.68 15.64
N PHE A 680 -17.08 22.19 15.09
CA PHE A 680 -18.40 22.14 15.70
C PHE A 680 -18.87 20.72 16.05
N PRO A 681 -18.66 19.69 15.21
CA PRO A 681 -19.07 18.33 15.53
C PRO A 681 -18.39 17.79 16.80
N PHE A 682 -17.18 18.24 17.15
CA PHE A 682 -16.50 17.86 18.40
C PHE A 682 -17.22 18.38 19.63
N VAL A 683 -17.84 19.57 19.55
CA VAL A 683 -18.61 20.15 20.66
C VAL A 683 -19.87 19.32 20.91
N ALA A 684 -20.56 18.93 19.84
CA ALA A 684 -21.72 18.05 19.93
C ALA A 684 -21.32 16.69 20.53
N TRP A 685 -20.26 16.06 20.02
CA TRP A 685 -19.74 14.80 20.55
C TRP A 685 -19.36 14.90 22.02
N HIS A 686 -18.56 15.91 22.39
CA HIS A 686 -18.09 16.17 23.76
C HIS A 686 -19.24 16.21 24.76
N ARG A 687 -20.34 16.86 24.42
CA ARG A 687 -21.50 17.00 25.31
C ARG A 687 -22.24 15.68 25.60
N ARG A 688 -22.35 14.77 24.61
CA ARG A 688 -23.20 13.55 24.74
C ARG A 688 -22.36 12.29 24.82
N VAL A 689 -21.63 11.99 23.76
CA VAL A 689 -20.86 10.75 23.62
C VAL A 689 -19.59 10.81 24.46
N GLY A 690 -18.88 11.93 24.35
CA GLY A 690 -17.63 12.15 25.05
C GLY A 690 -17.80 12.36 26.55
N LYS A 691 -19.03 12.47 27.08
CA LYS A 691 -19.31 12.72 28.51
C LYS A 691 -18.39 13.78 29.12
N CYS A 692 -18.14 14.82 28.34
CA CYS A 692 -17.35 15.97 28.72
C CYS A 692 -15.86 15.74 28.90
N SER A 693 -15.34 14.68 28.29
CA SER A 693 -13.91 14.45 28.14
C SER A 693 -13.23 15.62 27.42
N LEU A 694 -12.08 16.02 27.96
CA LEU A 694 -11.25 17.08 27.43
C LEU A 694 -10.15 16.49 26.54
N PRO A 695 -9.91 17.06 25.35
CA PRO A 695 -8.80 16.63 24.53
C PRO A 695 -7.48 17.10 25.16
N ALA A 696 -6.51 16.20 25.24
CA ALA A 696 -5.13 16.56 25.54
C ALA A 696 -4.48 17.33 24.36
N ARG A 697 -4.95 17.07 23.13
CA ARG A 697 -4.42 17.68 21.91
C ARG A 697 -5.37 17.61 20.71
N TRP A 698 -5.08 18.45 19.72
CA TRP A 698 -5.78 18.55 18.44
C TRP A 698 -4.81 18.30 17.29
N ILE A 699 -5.26 17.60 16.26
CA ILE A 699 -4.55 17.44 15.00
C ILE A 699 -5.48 17.92 13.90
N LEU A 700 -4.96 18.76 13.01
CA LEU A 700 -5.73 19.43 11.97
C LEU A 700 -5.25 19.00 10.60
N PHE A 701 -6.16 18.47 9.78
CA PHE A 701 -5.91 18.11 8.40
C PHE A 701 -6.82 18.90 7.46
N HIS A 702 -6.26 19.41 6.38
CA HIS A 702 -7.02 20.00 5.28
C HIS A 702 -6.65 19.22 4.03
N TRP A 703 -7.58 18.42 3.51
CA TRP A 703 -7.34 17.47 2.41
C TRP A 703 -6.27 16.43 2.73
N GLY A 704 -6.20 16.00 3.99
CA GLY A 704 -5.14 15.11 4.50
C GLY A 704 -3.79 15.80 4.72
N GLU A 705 -3.65 17.08 4.41
CA GLU A 705 -2.41 17.86 4.64
C GLU A 705 -2.40 18.40 6.07
N LEU A 706 -1.28 18.21 6.78
CA LEU A 706 -1.14 18.65 8.16
C LEU A 706 -1.17 20.17 8.26
N ARG A 707 -1.95 20.70 9.20
CA ARG A 707 -2.03 22.13 9.50
C ARG A 707 -1.46 22.41 10.88
N ARG A 708 -0.65 23.47 10.93
CA ARG A 708 0.10 23.89 12.12
C ARG A 708 -0.70 24.86 12.99
N GLU A 709 -1.72 25.49 12.44
CA GLU A 709 -2.48 26.54 13.10
C GLU A 709 -3.94 26.59 12.62
N MET A 710 -4.76 27.26 13.42
CA MET A 710 -6.10 27.71 13.07
C MET A 710 -6.21 29.21 13.37
N SER A 711 -7.33 29.84 13.00
CA SER A 711 -7.53 31.24 13.38
C SER A 711 -7.51 31.43 14.91
N VAL A 712 -6.91 32.53 15.38
CA VAL A 712 -6.86 32.90 16.81
C VAL A 712 -8.27 32.98 17.43
N TRP A 713 -9.26 33.42 16.64
CA TRP A 713 -10.65 33.48 17.08
C TRP A 713 -11.22 32.09 17.40
N LEU A 714 -10.95 31.10 16.54
CA LEU A 714 -11.37 29.71 16.78
C LEU A 714 -10.62 29.08 17.96
N GLU A 715 -9.32 29.32 18.07
CA GLU A 715 -8.53 28.85 19.21
C GLU A 715 -9.10 29.39 20.53
N THR A 716 -9.48 30.67 20.57
CA THR A 716 -10.10 31.29 21.75
C THR A 716 -11.48 30.69 22.04
N LEU A 717 -12.30 30.43 21.01
CA LEU A 717 -13.58 29.74 21.17
C LEU A 717 -13.41 28.34 21.74
N LEU A 718 -12.41 27.58 21.27
CA LEU A 718 -12.12 26.24 21.79
C LEU A 718 -11.62 26.29 23.24
N LYS A 719 -10.73 27.24 23.58
CA LYS A 719 -10.29 27.47 24.97
C LYS A 719 -11.49 27.70 25.89
N ALA A 720 -12.43 28.55 25.46
CA ALA A 720 -13.68 28.80 26.19
C ALA A 720 -14.55 27.53 26.31
N SER A 721 -14.68 26.77 25.22
CA SER A 721 -15.59 25.62 25.14
C SER A 721 -15.13 24.41 25.95
N PHE A 722 -13.82 24.15 25.95
CA PHE A 722 -13.21 22.98 26.59
C PHE A 722 -12.49 23.31 27.90
N ASN A 723 -12.54 24.56 28.38
CA ASN A 723 -11.99 24.99 29.66
C ASN A 723 -10.51 24.58 29.87
N GLY A 724 -9.71 24.65 28.81
CA GLY A 724 -8.35 24.13 28.78
C GLY A 724 -7.48 24.80 27.71
N GLN A 725 -6.18 24.50 27.74
CA GLN A 725 -5.25 24.93 26.70
C GLN A 725 -5.49 24.14 25.42
N VAL A 726 -5.54 24.85 24.28
CA VAL A 726 -5.65 24.23 22.96
C VAL A 726 -4.23 23.95 22.47
N HIS A 727 -3.81 22.69 22.52
CA HIS A 727 -2.54 22.25 21.93
C HIS A 727 -2.78 21.67 20.54
N ILE A 728 -2.17 22.26 19.52
CA ILE A 728 -2.17 21.75 18.14
C ILE A 728 -0.89 20.94 17.95
N GLU A 729 -1.03 19.64 17.71
CA GLU A 729 0.09 18.74 17.51
C GLU A 729 0.55 18.76 16.04
N THR A 730 1.84 19.01 15.84
CA THR A 730 2.47 19.18 14.52
C THR A 730 3.55 18.14 14.22
N PHE A 731 3.87 17.26 15.17
CA PHE A 731 4.90 16.23 15.03
C PHE A 731 6.29 16.78 14.70
N ASP A 732 6.60 18.03 15.07
CA ASP A 732 7.87 18.68 14.70
C ASP A 732 9.10 17.93 15.27
N GLY A 733 8.93 17.23 16.39
CA GLY A 733 9.98 16.41 17.02
C GLY A 733 10.15 15.00 16.46
N LEU A 734 9.28 14.55 15.54
CA LEU A 734 9.31 13.19 14.99
C LEU A 734 10.03 13.14 13.64
N ARG A 735 10.66 12.00 13.34
CA ARG A 735 11.13 11.72 11.98
C ARG A 735 9.94 11.43 11.05
N ASN A 736 10.13 11.61 9.74
CA ASN A 736 9.06 11.34 8.76
C ASN A 736 8.61 9.86 8.75
N ASP A 737 9.48 8.93 9.13
CA ASP A 737 9.24 7.48 9.23
C ASP A 737 8.85 7.02 10.65
N GLU A 738 8.64 7.96 11.57
CA GLU A 738 8.29 7.70 12.96
C GLU A 738 6.78 7.86 13.19
N PRO A 739 6.06 6.80 13.58
CA PRO A 739 4.63 6.90 13.84
C PRO A 739 4.30 7.54 15.18
N ALA A 740 3.31 8.43 15.21
CA ALA A 740 2.63 8.90 16.41
C ALA A 740 1.39 8.04 16.68
N CYS A 741 1.35 7.32 17.80
CA CYS A 741 0.23 6.45 18.19
C CYS A 741 -0.50 7.01 19.40
N PHE A 742 -1.83 7.10 19.34
CA PHE A 742 -2.65 7.77 20.35
C PHE A 742 -3.34 6.77 21.28
N GLU A 743 -3.29 7.04 22.58
CA GLU A 743 -4.03 6.27 23.60
C GLU A 743 -5.53 6.26 23.30
N GLU A 744 -6.08 7.44 23.00
CA GLU A 744 -7.44 7.62 22.54
C GLU A 744 -7.48 8.67 21.41
N ALA A 745 -8.29 8.40 20.38
CA ALA A 745 -8.50 9.35 19.29
C ALA A 745 -9.96 9.39 18.84
N VAL A 746 -10.45 10.60 18.54
CA VAL A 746 -11.73 10.84 17.87
C VAL A 746 -11.47 11.59 16.58
N VAL A 747 -11.87 10.99 15.46
CA VAL A 747 -11.69 11.55 14.12
C VAL A 747 -13.02 12.07 13.60
N MET A 748 -13.04 13.30 13.07
CA MET A 748 -14.19 13.88 12.39
C MET A 748 -13.78 14.40 11.02
N ARG A 749 -14.52 13.96 10.01
CA ARG A 749 -14.23 14.20 8.58
C ARG A 749 -15.47 14.55 7.76
N HIS A 750 -16.63 14.57 8.44
CA HIS A 750 -17.88 15.14 7.96
C HIS A 750 -18.14 16.33 8.88
N ASN A 751 -18.37 17.52 8.31
CA ASN A 751 -18.67 18.74 9.07
C ASN A 751 -19.99 18.58 9.85
N GLU A 752 -20.95 19.50 9.77
CA GLU A 752 -22.24 19.36 10.48
C GLU A 752 -23.22 18.37 9.82
N GLY A 753 -22.72 17.47 8.96
CA GLY A 753 -23.50 16.45 8.26
C GLY A 753 -24.04 15.36 9.21
N GLY A 754 -25.23 14.83 8.92
CA GLY A 754 -25.90 13.81 9.74
C GLY A 754 -26.66 14.34 10.96
N MET A 755 -26.26 15.49 11.51
CA MET A 755 -26.89 16.05 12.72
C MET A 755 -28.33 16.54 12.48
N SER A 756 -29.21 16.32 13.46
CA SER A 756 -30.56 16.89 13.49
C SER A 756 -30.51 18.39 13.80
N ARG A 757 -31.62 19.09 13.57
CA ARG A 757 -31.72 20.52 13.90
C ARG A 757 -31.56 20.75 15.40
N ASP A 758 -32.24 19.96 16.22
CA ASP A 758 -32.21 20.11 17.68
C ASP A 758 -30.80 19.87 18.21
N ARG A 759 -30.09 18.89 17.65
CA ARG A 759 -28.73 18.58 18.03
C ARG A 759 -27.74 19.71 17.73
N ARG A 760 -27.92 20.41 16.60
CA ARG A 760 -27.14 21.62 16.31
C ARG A 760 -27.46 22.74 17.30
N ILE A 761 -28.73 22.96 17.64
CA ILE A 761 -29.13 23.98 18.61
C ILE A 761 -28.47 23.73 19.96
N GLU A 762 -28.47 22.49 20.43
CA GLU A 762 -27.81 22.10 21.68
C GLU A 762 -26.30 22.40 21.68
N ALA A 763 -25.60 22.12 20.59
CA ALA A 763 -24.16 22.38 20.49
C ALA A 763 -23.86 23.89 20.42
N TYR A 764 -24.65 24.67 19.68
CA TYR A 764 -24.53 26.13 19.68
C TYR A 764 -24.88 26.76 21.03
N ASP A 765 -25.84 26.19 21.77
CA ASP A 765 -26.15 26.63 23.13
C ASP A 765 -24.96 26.45 24.08
N LEU A 766 -24.29 25.31 23.98
CA LEU A 766 -23.08 25.04 24.76
C LEU A 766 -21.96 26.01 24.41
N LEU A 767 -21.67 26.22 23.12
CA LEU A 767 -20.68 27.20 22.65
C LEU A 767 -21.00 28.60 23.18
N ARG A 768 -22.26 29.02 23.05
CA ARG A 768 -22.73 30.33 23.50
C ARG A 768 -22.55 30.49 25.00
N CYS A 769 -22.98 29.52 25.80
CA CYS A 769 -22.82 29.63 27.24
C CYS A 769 -21.34 29.68 27.63
N LYS A 770 -20.53 28.73 27.14
CA LYS A 770 -19.12 28.63 27.50
C LYS A 770 -18.35 29.91 27.13
N ALA A 771 -18.63 30.50 25.98
CA ALA A 771 -18.07 31.78 25.60
C ALA A 771 -18.49 32.93 26.55
N ARG A 772 -19.75 32.98 26.97
CA ARG A 772 -20.21 33.99 27.95
C ARG A 772 -19.51 33.84 29.30
N VAL A 773 -19.42 32.61 29.81
CA VAL A 773 -18.71 32.31 31.07
C VAL A 773 -17.24 32.72 30.97
N TYR A 774 -16.56 32.30 29.90
CA TYR A 774 -15.15 32.64 29.65
C TYR A 774 -14.92 34.16 29.60
N CYS A 775 -15.87 34.92 29.03
CA CYS A 775 -15.79 36.36 28.89
C CYS A 775 -16.46 37.17 30.02
N ASN A 776 -16.86 36.53 31.13
CA ASN A 776 -17.58 37.17 32.23
C ASN A 776 -18.84 37.95 31.80
N VAL A 777 -19.53 37.47 30.77
CA VAL A 777 -20.79 38.04 30.28
C VAL A 777 -21.96 37.36 31.02
N PRO A 778 -22.93 38.10 31.58
CA PRO A 778 -24.08 37.51 32.26
C PRO A 778 -24.86 36.55 31.36
N LEU A 779 -25.24 35.39 31.91
CA LEU A 779 -26.04 34.39 31.19
C LEU A 779 -27.49 34.83 31.02
N GLU A 780 -28.00 35.62 31.95
CA GLU A 780 -29.33 36.22 31.90
C GLU A 780 -29.27 37.68 31.48
N ARG A 781 -30.11 38.03 30.50
CA ARG A 781 -30.37 39.41 30.13
C ARG A 781 -31.65 39.88 30.82
N ASN A 782 -31.52 40.92 31.64
CA ASN A 782 -32.63 41.53 32.37
C ASN A 782 -33.03 42.89 31.75
N ASP A 783 -33.07 42.94 30.42
CA ASP A 783 -33.26 44.17 29.64
C ASP A 783 -34.52 44.07 28.76
N THR A 784 -35.43 45.01 28.96
CA THR A 784 -36.67 45.15 28.19
C THR A 784 -36.46 45.91 26.88
N GLN A 785 -35.29 46.55 26.69
CA GLN A 785 -34.93 47.28 25.48
C GLN A 785 -34.53 46.32 24.35
N ILE A 786 -34.87 46.67 23.10
CA ILE A 786 -34.44 45.97 21.89
C ILE A 786 -33.02 46.45 21.55
N GLY A 787 -32.04 45.55 21.61
CA GLY A 787 -30.70 45.79 21.11
C GLY A 787 -30.64 45.59 19.59
N LEU A 788 -30.48 46.67 18.84
CA LEU A 788 -30.24 46.65 17.41
C LEU A 788 -28.74 46.88 17.18
N THR A 789 -28.06 45.95 16.52
CA THR A 789 -26.63 46.07 16.25
C THR A 789 -26.37 46.06 14.75
N MET A 790 -25.69 47.09 14.28
CA MET A 790 -25.16 47.12 12.92
C MET A 790 -23.68 46.75 12.98
N PHE A 791 -23.36 45.57 12.45
CA PHE A 791 -22.01 45.01 12.46
C PHE A 791 -21.36 45.22 11.09
N MET A 792 -20.52 46.24 11.04
CA MET A 792 -19.94 46.79 9.84
C MET A 792 -18.60 46.10 9.49
N ARG A 793 -18.22 46.22 8.22
CA ARG A 793 -16.94 45.77 7.68
C ARG A 793 -16.23 46.94 7.01
N THR A 794 -14.90 46.96 7.08
CA THR A 794 -14.05 47.77 6.21
C THR A 794 -13.66 47.03 4.92
N GLY A 795 -13.38 47.79 3.86
CA GLY A 795 -12.91 47.26 2.58
C GLY A 795 -13.99 46.51 1.80
N THR A 796 -13.67 45.28 1.35
CA THR A 796 -14.59 44.48 0.52
C THR A 796 -15.92 44.22 1.23
N ARG A 797 -17.03 44.34 0.48
CA ARG A 797 -18.40 44.14 0.98
C ARG A 797 -18.84 45.13 2.05
N SER A 798 -18.14 46.24 2.25
CA SER A 798 -18.63 47.35 3.06
C SER A 798 -19.83 48.03 2.37
N PHE A 799 -20.60 48.82 3.11
CA PHE A 799 -21.58 49.70 2.47
C PHE A 799 -20.89 50.85 1.73
N LYS A 800 -21.41 51.25 0.57
CA LYS A 800 -20.94 52.43 -0.18
C LYS A 800 -21.12 53.72 0.65
N ASN A 801 -22.24 53.84 1.36
CA ASN A 801 -22.52 54.95 2.25
C ASN A 801 -23.02 54.44 3.61
N GLN A 802 -22.07 54.05 4.47
CA GLN A 802 -22.35 53.49 5.79
C GLN A 802 -23.11 54.45 6.70
N SER A 803 -22.80 55.75 6.64
CA SER A 803 -23.45 56.78 7.47
C SER A 803 -24.94 56.90 7.17
N VAL A 804 -25.32 56.90 5.88
CA VAL A 804 -26.74 56.96 5.48
C VAL A 804 -27.49 55.71 5.93
N VAL A 805 -26.92 54.52 5.70
CA VAL A 805 -27.54 53.26 6.15
C VAL A 805 -27.72 53.27 7.68
N THR A 806 -26.73 53.75 8.42
CA THR A 806 -26.82 53.88 9.89
C THR A 806 -27.95 54.83 10.30
N GLN A 807 -28.08 55.98 9.63
CA GLN A 807 -29.14 56.95 9.92
C GLN A 807 -30.54 56.39 9.67
N ILE A 808 -30.73 55.56 8.64
CA ILE A 808 -32.02 54.89 8.36
C ILE A 808 -32.41 53.99 9.52
N PHE A 809 -31.51 53.10 9.95
CA PHE A 809 -31.77 52.16 11.05
C PHE A 809 -31.91 52.88 12.41
N GLN A 810 -31.13 53.94 12.66
CA GLN A 810 -31.28 54.78 13.85
C GLN A 810 -32.67 55.41 13.92
N ARG A 811 -33.16 55.96 12.80
CA ARG A 811 -34.47 56.60 12.70
C ARG A 811 -35.59 55.63 13.04
N GLU A 812 -35.57 54.43 12.46
CA GLU A 812 -36.61 53.43 12.74
C GLU A 812 -36.48 52.81 14.14
N CYS A 813 -35.27 52.66 14.68
CA CYS A 813 -35.06 52.24 16.07
C CYS A 813 -35.67 53.24 17.07
N VAL A 814 -35.45 54.55 16.88
CA VAL A 814 -36.07 55.59 17.71
C VAL A 814 -37.61 55.51 17.63
N LYS A 815 -38.16 55.40 16.41
CA LYS A 815 -39.63 55.29 16.21
C LYS A 815 -40.24 54.06 16.86
N ALA A 816 -39.54 52.93 16.88
CA ALA A 816 -40.05 51.70 17.48
C ALA A 816 -40.30 51.84 19.01
N GLY A 817 -39.58 52.75 19.68
CA GLY A 817 -39.65 52.97 21.13
C GLY A 817 -39.09 51.79 21.93
N GLY A 818 -38.18 52.06 22.87
CA GLY A 818 -37.50 51.00 23.61
C GLY A 818 -36.51 50.19 22.77
N CYS A 819 -35.85 50.82 21.81
CA CYS A 819 -34.75 50.23 21.01
C CYS A 819 -33.46 51.04 21.23
N LYS A 820 -32.31 50.35 21.25
CA LYS A 820 -30.97 50.93 21.31
C LYS A 820 -30.17 50.45 20.12
N LEU A 821 -29.76 51.37 19.25
CA LEU A 821 -28.84 51.06 18.16
C LEU A 821 -27.40 51.11 18.67
N GLN A 822 -26.60 50.12 18.30
CA GLN A 822 -25.15 50.13 18.41
C GLN A 822 -24.52 49.83 17.04
N VAL A 823 -23.50 50.59 16.67
CA VAL A 823 -22.70 50.34 15.47
C VAL A 823 -21.33 49.86 15.91
N ALA A 824 -20.86 48.77 15.34
CA ALA A 824 -19.54 48.22 15.64
C ALA A 824 -18.87 47.72 14.36
N ASP A 825 -17.54 47.84 14.29
CA ASP A 825 -16.76 47.29 13.19
C ASP A 825 -16.12 45.97 13.59
N SER A 826 -16.24 44.96 12.73
CA SER A 826 -15.68 43.63 12.97
C SER A 826 -14.15 43.60 13.16
N GLY A 827 -13.41 44.53 12.57
CA GLY A 827 -11.94 44.56 12.67
C GLY A 827 -11.40 45.04 14.01
N ASN A 828 -12.24 45.69 14.83
CA ASN A 828 -11.80 46.40 16.03
C ASN A 828 -12.18 45.71 17.34
N LEU A 829 -12.83 44.55 17.29
CA LEU A 829 -13.33 43.86 18.48
C LEU A 829 -12.52 42.61 18.78
N THR A 830 -12.03 42.51 20.02
CA THR A 830 -11.54 41.28 20.62
C THR A 830 -12.65 40.21 20.68
N PHE A 831 -12.27 38.96 20.91
CA PHE A 831 -13.22 37.86 21.04
C PHE A 831 -14.30 38.15 22.10
N CYS A 832 -13.91 38.60 23.30
CA CYS A 832 -14.87 38.84 24.38
C CYS A 832 -15.73 40.08 24.17
N GLU A 833 -15.23 41.11 23.48
CA GLU A 833 -16.07 42.23 23.05
C GLU A 833 -17.13 41.79 22.04
N GLN A 834 -16.80 40.86 21.13
CA GLN A 834 -17.78 40.26 20.22
C GLN A 834 -18.83 39.44 20.99
N VAL A 835 -18.42 38.62 21.96
CA VAL A 835 -19.35 37.84 22.81
C VAL A 835 -20.27 38.79 23.58
N SER A 836 -19.74 39.84 24.19
CA SER A 836 -20.52 40.83 24.94
C SER A 836 -21.51 41.58 24.03
N LEU A 837 -21.03 42.07 22.88
CA LEU A 837 -21.87 42.76 21.89
C LEU A 837 -23.04 41.87 21.45
N MET A 838 -22.75 40.65 20.98
CA MET A 838 -23.76 39.73 20.47
C MET A 838 -24.72 39.26 21.56
N SER A 839 -24.26 39.10 22.81
CA SER A 839 -25.14 38.76 23.95
C SER A 839 -26.16 39.86 24.29
N SER A 840 -25.87 41.11 23.90
CA SER A 840 -26.80 42.24 24.04
C SER A 840 -27.61 42.55 22.77
N THR A 841 -27.46 41.73 21.71
CA THR A 841 -28.07 41.97 20.39
C THR A 841 -29.33 41.12 20.20
N ASP A 842 -30.44 41.78 19.88
CA ASP A 842 -31.71 41.13 19.47
C ASP A 842 -31.89 41.12 17.95
N ILE A 843 -31.41 42.17 17.28
CA ILE A 843 -31.44 42.30 15.82
C ILE A 843 -30.03 42.62 15.33
N LEU A 844 -29.46 41.74 14.51
CA LEU A 844 -28.16 41.93 13.89
C LEU A 844 -28.31 42.30 12.41
N VAL A 845 -27.71 43.40 12.01
CA VAL A 845 -27.69 43.93 10.65
C VAL A 845 -26.24 43.90 10.18
N SER A 846 -25.92 43.09 9.16
CA SER A 846 -24.53 42.93 8.72
C SER A 846 -24.40 42.60 7.23
N PRO A 847 -23.37 43.14 6.54
CA PRO A 847 -22.91 42.57 5.28
C PRO A 847 -22.55 41.08 5.40
N HIS A 848 -22.75 40.31 4.33
CA HIS A 848 -22.35 38.91 4.25
C HIS A 848 -20.83 38.76 4.30
N GLY A 849 -20.34 37.93 5.22
CA GLY A 849 -18.93 37.57 5.28
C GLY A 849 -18.58 36.82 6.54
N ALA A 850 -17.36 36.28 6.59
CA ALA A 850 -16.89 35.41 7.67
C ALA A 850 -17.11 36.01 9.07
N GLN A 851 -17.02 37.34 9.21
CA GLN A 851 -17.24 38.03 10.48
C GLN A 851 -18.60 37.74 11.11
N LEU A 852 -19.62 37.48 10.29
CA LEU A 852 -20.99 37.20 10.72
C LEU A 852 -21.11 35.83 11.43
N THR A 853 -20.06 35.01 11.45
CA THR A 853 -20.02 33.73 12.15
C THR A 853 -20.30 33.89 13.65
N ASN A 854 -19.89 35.00 14.27
CA ASN A 854 -20.11 35.27 15.69
C ASN A 854 -21.59 35.49 16.07
N MET A 855 -22.51 35.56 15.10
CA MET A 855 -23.95 35.72 15.32
C MET A 855 -24.53 34.69 16.29
N PHE A 856 -23.97 33.47 16.36
CA PHE A 856 -24.52 32.42 17.23
C PHE A 856 -24.40 32.77 18.72
N PHE A 857 -23.59 33.75 19.12
CA PHE A 857 -23.52 34.24 20.51
C PHE A 857 -24.77 35.01 20.95
N MET A 858 -25.60 35.45 20.00
CA MET A 858 -26.90 36.07 20.28
C MET A 858 -27.86 35.07 20.91
N ASP A 859 -28.82 35.56 21.68
CA ASP A 859 -29.85 34.72 22.29
C ASP A 859 -30.74 34.01 21.24
N LYS A 860 -31.36 32.90 21.64
CA LYS A 860 -32.37 32.23 20.81
C LYS A 860 -33.49 33.20 20.47
N ASN A 861 -34.09 33.01 19.29
CA ASN A 861 -35.13 33.85 18.70
C ASN A 861 -34.68 35.26 18.27
N SER A 862 -33.41 35.63 18.46
CA SER A 862 -32.87 36.85 17.86
C SER A 862 -32.94 36.79 16.34
N SER A 863 -32.86 37.96 15.70
CA SER A 863 -33.13 38.16 14.29
C SER A 863 -31.91 38.68 13.54
N VAL A 864 -31.69 38.19 12.32
CA VAL A 864 -30.53 38.60 11.50
C VAL A 864 -30.99 39.08 10.12
N MET A 865 -30.46 40.23 9.73
CA MET A 865 -30.67 40.91 8.45
C MET A 865 -29.34 40.96 7.70
N GLU A 866 -29.30 40.32 6.54
CA GLU A 866 -28.06 40.10 5.80
C GLU A 866 -28.01 40.90 4.49
N PHE A 867 -26.84 41.42 4.12
CA PHE A 867 -26.67 42.29 2.94
C PHE A 867 -25.58 41.77 2.01
N TYR A 868 -25.85 41.77 0.71
CA TYR A 868 -24.95 41.26 -0.33
C TYR A 868 -24.66 42.31 -1.41
N PRO A 869 -23.42 42.34 -1.95
CA PRO A 869 -23.14 43.09 -3.17
C PRO A 869 -23.79 42.42 -4.39
N LYS A 870 -23.87 43.16 -5.51
CA LYS A 870 -24.36 42.61 -6.78
C LYS A 870 -23.52 41.41 -7.23
N GLY A 871 -24.16 40.42 -7.87
CA GLY A 871 -23.49 39.27 -8.50
C GLY A 871 -23.26 38.07 -7.58
N TRP A 872 -23.40 38.23 -6.25
CA TRP A 872 -23.21 37.13 -5.31
C TRP A 872 -24.18 35.95 -5.51
N LEU A 873 -25.47 36.24 -5.74
CA LEU A 873 -26.54 35.24 -5.87
C LEU A 873 -26.31 34.25 -7.02
N LYS A 874 -25.87 34.75 -8.18
CA LYS A 874 -25.72 33.95 -9.40
C LYS A 874 -24.57 32.95 -9.30
N LEU A 875 -23.55 33.25 -8.47
CA LEU A 875 -22.24 32.58 -8.55
C LEU A 875 -21.75 31.93 -7.24
N ALA A 876 -22.31 32.30 -6.09
CA ALA A 876 -21.82 31.84 -4.79
C ALA A 876 -22.22 30.40 -4.41
N GLY A 877 -23.05 29.74 -5.23
CA GLY A 877 -23.52 28.38 -4.97
C GLY A 877 -24.20 28.25 -3.60
N ILE A 878 -23.84 27.23 -2.83
CA ILE A 878 -24.36 26.98 -1.48
C ILE A 878 -23.91 28.01 -0.42
N GLY A 879 -22.80 28.72 -0.66
CA GLY A 879 -22.20 29.63 0.34
C GLY A 879 -23.10 30.80 0.76
N GLN A 880 -24.07 31.15 -0.08
CA GLN A 880 -25.07 32.19 0.20
C GLN A 880 -26.10 31.82 1.29
N PHE A 881 -26.15 30.56 1.71
CA PHE A 881 -27.13 30.10 2.71
C PHE A 881 -26.50 29.89 4.08
N VAL A 882 -25.19 30.07 4.22
CA VAL A 882 -24.43 29.79 5.45
C VAL A 882 -25.04 30.47 6.67
N TYR A 883 -25.29 31.79 6.63
CA TYR A 883 -25.81 32.49 7.81
C TYR A 883 -27.31 32.30 8.02
N LYS A 884 -28.06 31.93 6.98
CA LYS A 884 -29.41 31.39 7.13
C LYS A 884 -29.41 30.06 7.87
N TRP A 885 -28.44 29.19 7.58
CA TRP A 885 -28.25 27.93 8.28
C TRP A 885 -27.80 28.15 9.72
N ILE A 886 -26.75 28.94 9.97
CA ILE A 886 -26.31 29.25 11.34
C ILE A 886 -27.45 29.85 12.16
N ALA A 887 -28.25 30.77 11.59
CA ALA A 887 -29.43 31.28 12.29
C ALA A 887 -30.40 30.16 12.66
N SER A 888 -30.78 29.30 11.72
CA SER A 888 -31.67 28.15 12.00
C SER A 888 -31.09 27.19 13.03
N TRP A 889 -29.81 26.86 12.90
CA TRP A 889 -29.07 25.90 13.71
C TRP A 889 -28.77 26.39 15.12
N SER A 890 -28.79 27.70 15.36
CA SER A 890 -28.59 28.32 16.68
C SER A 890 -29.90 28.77 17.34
N GLY A 891 -31.05 28.46 16.72
CA GLY A 891 -32.38 28.81 17.23
C GLY A 891 -32.80 30.26 16.98
N MET A 892 -32.18 30.95 16.02
CA MET A 892 -32.47 32.32 15.60
C MET A 892 -33.33 32.38 14.32
N LYS A 893 -33.73 33.59 13.93
CA LYS A 893 -34.53 33.89 12.74
C LYS A 893 -33.69 34.66 11.71
N HIS A 894 -33.66 34.17 10.48
CA HIS A 894 -33.08 34.91 9.35
C HIS A 894 -34.19 35.72 8.65
N GLN A 895 -34.15 37.05 8.75
CA GLN A 895 -35.22 37.96 8.32
C GLN A 895 -35.21 38.31 6.82
N GLY A 896 -34.47 37.54 6.03
CA GLY A 896 -34.25 37.77 4.61
C GLY A 896 -32.90 38.41 4.33
N ALA A 897 -32.65 38.69 3.06
CA ALA A 897 -31.38 39.26 2.60
C ALA A 897 -31.62 40.39 1.60
N TRP A 898 -30.91 41.50 1.74
CA TRP A 898 -30.79 42.52 0.71
C TRP A 898 -29.72 42.13 -0.30
N ARG A 899 -30.01 42.35 -1.58
CA ARG A 899 -29.07 42.12 -2.68
C ARG A 899 -29.01 43.39 -3.51
N ASP A 900 -27.84 44.00 -3.56
CA ASP A 900 -27.67 45.23 -4.35
C ASP A 900 -27.94 44.94 -5.85
N PRO A 901 -28.91 45.60 -6.49
CA PRO A 901 -29.15 45.45 -7.92
C PRO A 901 -28.08 46.15 -8.78
N ASN A 902 -27.27 47.04 -8.19
CA ASN A 902 -26.34 47.90 -8.90
C ASN A 902 -24.89 47.43 -8.71
N PRO A 903 -24.07 47.38 -9.78
CA PRO A 903 -22.67 47.01 -9.63
C PRO A 903 -21.93 48.07 -8.82
N ASP A 904 -20.83 47.66 -8.21
CA ASP A 904 -19.88 48.62 -7.68
C ASP A 904 -19.13 49.28 -8.85
N SER A 905 -19.16 50.60 -8.94
CA SER A 905 -18.50 51.37 -10.00
C SER A 905 -16.99 51.25 -9.93
N ASP A 906 -16.47 50.96 -8.73
CA ASP A 906 -15.04 50.87 -8.44
C ASP A 906 -14.47 49.48 -8.79
N LEU A 907 -15.34 48.50 -9.13
CA LEU A 907 -14.90 47.17 -9.55
C LEU A 907 -14.63 47.13 -11.05
N ARG A 908 -13.57 46.41 -11.44
CA ARG A 908 -13.33 46.06 -12.84
C ARG A 908 -14.53 45.30 -13.43
N LYS A 909 -14.86 45.56 -14.69
CA LYS A 909 -15.90 44.81 -15.39
C LYS A 909 -15.42 43.35 -15.59
N CYS A 910 -16.32 42.38 -15.40
CA CYS A 910 -16.00 41.00 -15.74
C CYS A 910 -15.97 40.83 -17.27
N GLU A 911 -14.92 40.16 -17.76
CA GLU A 911 -14.74 39.86 -19.19
C GLU A 911 -15.59 38.67 -19.67
N PHE A 912 -16.15 37.91 -18.72
CA PHE A 912 -17.02 36.76 -18.98
C PHE A 912 -18.51 37.15 -18.80
N PRO A 913 -19.45 36.33 -19.30
CA PRO A 913 -20.88 36.47 -19.00
C PRO A 913 -21.13 36.59 -17.48
N GLU A 914 -22.15 37.37 -17.08
CA GLU A 914 -22.40 37.68 -15.65
C GLU A 914 -22.66 36.45 -14.77
N ASP A 915 -23.08 35.34 -15.36
CA ASP A 915 -23.35 34.04 -14.72
C ASP A 915 -22.14 33.09 -14.75
N ASP A 916 -21.01 33.52 -15.31
CA ASP A 916 -19.75 32.77 -15.26
C ASP A 916 -19.12 32.83 -13.87
N ARG A 917 -18.77 31.67 -13.30
CA ARG A 917 -18.16 31.55 -11.97
C ARG A 917 -16.85 32.34 -11.83
N ARG A 918 -16.14 32.61 -12.93
CA ARG A 918 -14.93 33.45 -12.94
C ARG A 918 -15.22 34.90 -12.56
N CYS A 919 -16.44 35.38 -12.72
CA CYS A 919 -16.86 36.70 -12.28
C CYS A 919 -17.06 36.79 -10.76
N MET A 920 -17.15 35.66 -10.05
CA MET A 920 -17.41 35.64 -8.60
C MET A 920 -16.34 36.38 -7.82
N THR A 921 -15.06 36.21 -8.17
CA THR A 921 -13.95 36.87 -7.47
C THR A 921 -13.99 38.40 -7.61
N ILE A 922 -14.59 38.91 -8.68
CA ILE A 922 -14.78 40.34 -8.88
C ILE A 922 -15.97 40.83 -8.06
N TYR A 923 -17.15 40.23 -8.29
CA TYR A 923 -18.39 40.64 -7.62
C TYR A 923 -18.36 40.45 -6.11
N LYS A 924 -17.62 39.45 -5.63
CA LYS A 924 -17.45 39.16 -4.21
C LYS A 924 -16.87 40.33 -3.43
N ASP A 925 -16.04 41.14 -4.06
CA ASP A 925 -15.31 42.19 -3.36
C ASP A 925 -15.97 43.57 -3.44
N GLY A 926 -17.12 43.66 -4.14
CA GLY A 926 -17.85 44.91 -4.33
C GLY A 926 -18.48 45.45 -3.05
N LYS A 927 -18.62 46.78 -3.00
CA LYS A 927 -19.37 47.49 -1.95
C LYS A 927 -20.87 47.42 -2.19
N ILE A 928 -21.61 47.53 -1.09
CA ILE A 928 -23.06 47.37 -1.03
C ILE A 928 -23.75 48.74 -1.06
N GLY A 929 -24.56 48.98 -2.07
CA GLY A 929 -25.49 50.10 -2.16
C GLY A 929 -26.71 49.93 -1.23
N HIS A 930 -27.47 51.01 -1.09
CA HIS A 930 -28.65 51.04 -0.22
C HIS A 930 -29.89 51.49 -1.00
N ASN A 931 -31.06 51.10 -0.50
CA ASN A 931 -32.35 51.62 -0.93
C ASN A 931 -33.10 52.08 0.32
N GLU A 932 -33.26 53.40 0.48
CA GLU A 932 -33.82 53.96 1.72
C GLU A 932 -35.24 53.47 1.99
N THR A 933 -36.12 53.48 1.00
CA THR A 933 -37.51 53.01 1.14
C THR A 933 -37.56 51.57 1.61
N TYR A 934 -36.84 50.67 0.93
CA TYR A 934 -36.81 49.25 1.26
C TYR A 934 -36.20 49.01 2.65
N PHE A 935 -35.07 49.66 2.99
CA PHE A 935 -34.43 49.49 4.30
C PHE A 935 -35.31 50.00 5.43
N THR A 936 -36.00 51.12 5.21
CA THR A 936 -36.94 51.68 6.19
C THR A 936 -38.09 50.72 6.47
N GLU A 937 -38.75 50.20 5.43
CA GLU A 937 -39.86 49.24 5.58
C GLU A 937 -39.39 47.93 6.21
N TRP A 938 -38.26 47.40 5.75
CA TRP A 938 -37.71 46.14 6.26
C TRP A 938 -37.32 46.26 7.74
N ALA A 939 -36.61 47.33 8.12
CA ALA A 939 -36.25 47.59 9.52
C ALA A 939 -37.48 47.74 10.41
N ARG A 940 -38.49 48.50 9.97
CA ARG A 940 -39.75 48.69 10.72
C ARG A 940 -40.46 47.37 11.00
N ASN A 941 -40.59 46.52 9.97
CA ASN A 941 -41.27 45.24 10.08
C ASN A 941 -40.54 44.29 11.04
N VAL A 942 -39.20 44.21 10.95
CA VAL A 942 -38.40 43.38 11.86
C VAL A 942 -38.46 43.88 13.30
N LEU A 943 -38.33 45.20 13.50
CA LEU A 943 -38.44 45.83 14.83
C LEU A 943 -39.79 45.58 15.48
N ALA A 944 -40.89 45.75 14.73
CA ALA A 944 -42.24 45.46 15.22
C ALA A 944 -42.39 43.99 15.62
N GLY A 945 -41.90 43.06 14.79
CA GLY A 945 -41.96 41.62 15.09
C GLY A 945 -41.15 41.24 16.34
N VAL A 946 -39.95 41.79 16.52
CA VAL A 946 -39.12 41.54 17.71
C VAL A 946 -39.74 42.13 18.97
N LYS A 947 -40.35 43.32 18.88
CA LYS A 947 -41.06 43.96 19.99
C LYS A 947 -42.20 43.08 20.53
N ILE A 948 -43.03 42.53 19.63
CA ILE A 948 -44.11 41.62 20.00
C ILE A 948 -43.54 40.37 20.69
N ASN A 949 -42.52 39.73 20.09
CA ASN A 949 -41.90 38.54 20.67
C ASN A 949 -41.33 38.78 22.08
N LYS A 950 -40.69 39.94 22.34
CA LYS A 950 -40.18 40.29 23.67
C LYS A 950 -41.30 40.50 24.69
N GLN A 951 -42.40 41.12 24.28
CA GLN A 951 -43.57 41.31 25.14
C GLN A 951 -44.21 39.96 25.53
N ASP A 952 -44.34 39.05 24.57
CA ASP A 952 -44.89 37.71 24.81
C ASP A 952 -43.98 36.85 25.69
N GLN A 953 -42.65 36.89 25.48
CA GLN A 953 -41.68 36.23 26.36
C GLN A 953 -41.75 36.78 27.80
N SER A 954 -41.89 38.10 27.95
CA SER A 954 -42.02 38.74 29.27
C SER A 954 -43.32 38.32 29.96
N ARG A 955 -44.45 38.30 29.24
CA ARG A 955 -45.74 37.81 29.75
C ARG A 955 -45.67 36.34 30.17
N ASN A 956 -45.07 35.48 29.34
CA ASN A 956 -44.91 34.05 29.66
C ASN A 956 -44.00 33.82 30.88
N ARG A 957 -42.94 34.61 31.06
CA ARG A 957 -42.11 34.57 32.28
C ARG A 957 -42.89 34.96 33.54
N ILE A 958 -43.79 35.94 33.44
CA ILE A 958 -44.65 36.39 34.55
C ILE A 958 -45.71 35.33 34.88
N LEU A 959 -46.36 34.75 33.86
CA LEU A 959 -47.44 33.77 34.02
C LEU A 959 -46.99 32.41 34.57
N THR A 960 -45.74 31.99 34.29
CA THR A 960 -45.25 30.67 34.67
C THR A 960 -44.45 30.63 35.97
N GLY A 961 -44.23 31.78 36.64
CA GLY A 961 -43.49 31.86 37.92
C GLY A 961 -42.07 31.28 37.87
N ASN A 962 -41.49 31.10 36.68
CA ASN A 962 -40.49 30.06 36.42
C ASN A 962 -39.04 30.57 36.41
N LYS A 963 -38.69 31.52 37.28
CA LYS A 963 -37.29 32.00 37.41
C LYS A 963 -36.33 30.81 37.67
N ASN A 964 -36.74 29.85 38.50
CA ASN A 964 -35.91 28.69 38.86
C ASN A 964 -35.73 27.68 37.72
N LYS A 965 -36.72 27.46 36.84
CA LYS A 965 -36.62 26.48 35.74
C LYS A 965 -35.81 27.01 34.55
N LEU A 966 -35.86 28.33 34.30
CA LEU A 966 -35.03 28.98 33.27
C LEU A 966 -33.56 29.04 33.71
N GLN A 967 -33.30 29.35 34.98
CA GLN A 967 -31.96 29.25 35.60
C GLN A 967 -31.43 27.82 35.54
N HIS A 968 -32.26 26.82 35.86
CA HIS A 968 -31.87 25.41 35.77
C HIS A 968 -31.62 24.95 34.33
N LEU A 969 -32.40 25.43 33.34
CA LEU A 969 -32.20 25.13 31.92
C LEU A 969 -30.97 25.83 31.33
N GLN A 970 -30.68 27.07 31.73
CA GLN A 970 -29.49 27.80 31.29
C GLN A 970 -28.22 27.29 31.96
N ALA A 971 -28.26 26.98 33.27
CA ALA A 971 -27.19 26.27 33.96
C ALA A 971 -26.96 24.87 33.36
N SER A 972 -28.03 24.15 32.97
CA SER A 972 -27.92 22.86 32.25
C SER A 972 -27.40 22.98 30.82
N GLY A 973 -27.54 24.15 30.17
CA GLY A 973 -26.99 24.43 28.84
C GLY A 973 -25.48 24.70 28.86
N CYS A 974 -24.97 25.16 30.00
CA CYS A 974 -23.55 25.28 30.30
C CYS A 974 -22.95 24.00 30.88
N ALA A 975 -23.81 23.17 31.46
CA ALA A 975 -23.45 21.91 32.07
C ALA A 975 -23.01 20.95 30.99
N CYS A 976 -21.94 20.28 31.36
CA CYS A 976 -21.44 19.16 30.64
C CYS A 976 -21.91 17.92 31.41
N GLY A 977 -23.19 17.58 31.19
CA GLY A 977 -23.91 16.52 31.91
C GLY A 977 -24.02 16.75 33.40
#